data_AF-A0A800DQ20-F1
#
_entry.id   AF-A0A800DQ20-F1
#
_cell.length_a   1.000
_cell.length_b   1.000
_cell.length_c   1.000
_cell.angle_alpha   90.00
_cell.angle_beta   90.00
_cell.angle_gamma   90.00
#
_symmetry.space_group_name_H-M   'P 1'
#
loop_
_entity.id
_entity.type
_entity.pdbx_description
1 polymer ?
#
loop_
_entity_poly.entity_id
_entity_poly.type
_entity_poly.pdbx_seq_one_letter_code
_entity_poly.pdbx_strand_id
1 'polypeptide(L)'
;LNGERFCIISQKSEEEEIPVLDYIFRSGYLKVTPKDILEFAQGGYQWTSEVNQLHGRDFWEAFELLTQFRLKLDRDIPPTECANVVLSALLDVDLTGELSNRDAIELWRGLDEDDNLISEKYPRLWRMLSRRVREAIPMMEKLEVDTDFVYFLWTINSLDKHRGIYDLFLPHIFGERIWQKYASTPISEIKQFCGDLIKNDPRRVIEQIKQTEFWLTQDSERLRLFDSCVGVDEIDLQRTAEFAATERTFCVPMREALCHLAKHLCLSLDLLEPRLVDYVLNNIRRKHLFLQDDTTYLRIRDTFEAFAKLIELSRLLREIEGKNWLRKDELQFRLSPWGEIYPQYFAKLEYLIDRFELLNFRCELLSEALVKQIFAKVDELFVSYNKAFANLIQSRYAHWVRGIRNEEIVPNSQFHEGMPSNEVKGIPLLVTDFLDVLFMPFYEEYIRTPTQSAFIILFDGMRWDGWNAIRTRMLQTFGGKLALEKTVPLLSTLPTTTEFSRRALVSGLFPSDAITGDSEVAENWQKLVSLAFARRQIYEVQAITVHEQNLNQLVQLIEDSEVKVKVINFTLFDHKLHESKQNLSTLYEEVLVNFDDIIQPCLERIPSNSLVFILSDHGLIEIKGKAQPMPFEDTEGGRRYLGLKSSVRPSDMPTNTVFFDADDIKMPRNSGIVQYGFATSNTHLTTKETSTAEGFSSFASYLGRYAHGGVSMQEMIVPCSIFVPKGRGQLELWVRRQYGMLISQ
;
A
#
# COMPACT_ATOMS: atom_id res chain seq x y z
N LEU A 1 -57.60 -18.35 -7.43
CA LEU A 1 -58.81 -18.94 -8.03
C LEU A 1 -59.74 -17.79 -8.37
N ASN A 2 -60.17 -17.77 -9.63
CA ASN A 2 -61.49 -17.31 -10.05
C ASN A 2 -61.78 -15.80 -9.99
N GLY A 3 -61.55 -15.12 -11.12
CA GLY A 3 -62.70 -14.60 -11.89
C GLY A 3 -63.76 -13.77 -11.16
N GLU A 4 -63.37 -12.89 -10.26
CA GLU A 4 -64.26 -11.91 -9.63
C GLU A 4 -63.70 -10.51 -9.96
N ARG A 5 -64.08 -9.87 -11.08
CA ARG A 5 -65.33 -9.14 -11.39
C ARG A 5 -65.74 -8.11 -10.33
N PHE A 6 -65.59 -6.84 -10.71
CA PHE A 6 -66.50 -5.76 -10.32
C PHE A 6 -66.88 -4.92 -11.54
N CYS A 7 -68.07 -4.32 -11.44
CA CYS A 7 -68.87 -3.72 -12.52
C CYS A 7 -69.41 -2.33 -12.06
N ILE A 8 -70.01 -1.63 -13.03
CA ILE A 8 -71.03 -0.54 -12.99
C ILE A 8 -70.45 0.92 -12.81
N ILE A 9 -70.96 2.03 -13.40
CA ILE A 9 -72.32 2.39 -13.87
C ILE A 9 -72.32 3.45 -15.01
N SER A 10 -73.15 3.22 -16.04
CA SER A 10 -73.74 4.22 -16.96
C SER A 10 -74.76 5.11 -16.25
N GLN A 11 -75.14 6.26 -16.82
CA GLN A 11 -76.31 6.99 -16.34
C GLN A 11 -77.52 7.01 -17.27
N LYS A 12 -77.59 6.24 -18.38
CA LYS A 12 -78.85 6.08 -19.13
C LYS A 12 -79.02 4.66 -19.72
N SER A 13 -80.28 4.23 -19.75
CA SER A 13 -80.79 2.85 -19.70
C SER A 13 -80.71 2.02 -20.98
N GLU A 14 -80.53 0.71 -20.79
CA GLU A 14 -80.28 -0.36 -21.78
C GLU A 14 -81.36 -0.60 -22.85
N GLU A 15 -82.54 0.03 -22.81
CA GLU A 15 -83.46 0.04 -23.96
C GLU A 15 -82.94 0.90 -25.14
N GLU A 16 -81.97 1.80 -24.90
CA GLU A 16 -81.28 2.60 -25.94
C GLU A 16 -79.93 2.00 -26.37
N GLU A 17 -79.44 0.94 -25.72
CA GLU A 17 -78.15 0.32 -26.07
C GLU A 17 -78.25 -0.77 -27.13
N ILE A 18 -79.45 -1.29 -27.40
CA ILE A 18 -79.68 -2.17 -28.56
C ILE A 18 -79.40 -1.42 -29.87
N PRO A 19 -79.86 -0.16 -30.09
CA PRO A 19 -79.43 0.67 -31.21
C PRO A 19 -77.92 0.95 -31.26
N VAL A 20 -77.21 1.05 -30.13
CA VAL A 20 -75.77 1.37 -30.11
C VAL A 20 -74.93 0.14 -30.41
N LEU A 21 -75.29 -1.03 -29.87
CA LEU A 21 -74.67 -2.31 -30.21
C LEU A 21 -75.01 -2.73 -31.64
N ASP A 22 -76.24 -2.47 -32.11
CA ASP A 22 -76.67 -2.62 -33.51
C ASP A 22 -76.02 -1.57 -34.44
N TYR A 23 -75.75 -0.35 -33.96
CA TYR A 23 -74.99 0.69 -34.69
C TYR A 23 -73.52 0.30 -34.80
N ILE A 24 -72.87 -0.22 -33.75
CA ILE A 24 -71.49 -0.72 -33.81
C ILE A 24 -71.38 -1.94 -34.73
N PHE A 25 -72.39 -2.83 -34.73
CA PHE A 25 -72.45 -3.98 -35.63
C PHE A 25 -72.81 -3.60 -37.08
N ARG A 26 -73.54 -2.49 -37.32
CA ARG A 26 -73.90 -1.98 -38.66
C ARG A 26 -72.95 -0.89 -39.19
N SER A 27 -72.18 -0.23 -38.33
CA SER A 27 -71.18 0.76 -38.71
C SER A 27 -69.87 0.03 -39.00
N GLY A 28 -69.87 -0.65 -40.14
CA GLY A 28 -68.64 -1.10 -40.77
C GLY A 28 -67.69 0.08 -40.94
N TYR A 29 -66.46 -0.12 -40.44
CA TYR A 29 -65.22 0.57 -40.80
C TYR A 29 -65.34 1.74 -41.78
N LEU A 30 -65.17 2.96 -41.31
CA LEU A 30 -64.72 4.07 -42.14
C LEU A 30 -63.37 4.55 -41.62
N LYS A 31 -62.31 4.06 -42.26
CA LYS A 31 -60.95 4.55 -42.09
C LYS A 31 -60.87 5.93 -42.75
N VAL A 32 -60.73 7.00 -41.96
CA VAL A 32 -60.51 8.35 -42.49
C VAL A 32 -59.10 8.41 -43.07
N THR A 33 -58.99 8.72 -44.37
CA THR A 33 -57.73 8.85 -45.10
C THR A 33 -57.44 10.31 -45.48
N PRO A 34 -56.17 10.71 -45.74
CA PRO A 34 -55.84 12.04 -46.25
C PRO A 34 -56.69 12.47 -47.46
N LYS A 35 -57.02 11.51 -48.34
CA LYS A 35 -57.99 11.67 -49.41
C LYS A 35 -59.37 12.11 -48.91
N ASP A 36 -59.92 11.46 -47.88
CA ASP A 36 -61.26 11.78 -47.36
C ASP A 36 -61.31 13.19 -46.75
N ILE A 37 -60.21 13.65 -46.14
CA ILE A 37 -60.07 15.02 -45.60
C ILE A 37 -59.96 16.06 -46.73
N LEU A 38 -59.24 15.74 -47.81
CA LEU A 38 -59.10 16.62 -48.97
C LEU A 38 -60.37 16.70 -49.83
N GLU A 39 -61.10 15.60 -49.98
CA GLU A 39 -62.41 15.56 -50.66
C GLU A 39 -63.50 16.27 -49.81
N PHE A 40 -63.36 16.25 -48.48
CA PHE A 40 -64.22 17.02 -47.57
C PHE A 40 -63.90 18.52 -47.60
N ALA A 41 -62.63 18.91 -47.63
CA ALA A 41 -62.20 20.30 -47.67
C ALA A 41 -62.37 20.96 -49.06
N GLN A 42 -62.43 20.17 -50.14
CA GLN A 42 -62.63 20.63 -51.52
C GLN A 42 -63.80 19.92 -52.19
N GLY A 43 -65.01 20.37 -51.86
CA GLY A 43 -66.24 19.77 -52.38
C GLY A 43 -66.29 19.72 -53.91
N GLY A 44 -66.38 18.51 -54.46
CA GLY A 44 -66.56 18.22 -55.89
C GLY A 44 -65.30 17.75 -56.63
N TYR A 45 -64.14 17.72 -55.98
CA TYR A 45 -62.89 17.22 -56.57
C TYR A 45 -62.62 15.78 -56.10
N GLN A 46 -62.38 14.84 -57.02
CA GLN A 46 -62.05 13.45 -56.67
C GLN A 46 -60.53 13.24 -56.65
N TRP A 47 -59.99 12.97 -55.47
CA TRP A 47 -58.55 12.77 -55.27
C TRP A 47 -58.17 11.30 -55.52
N THR A 48 -56.99 11.04 -56.11
CA THR A 48 -56.54 9.67 -56.39
C THR A 48 -56.13 8.95 -55.11
N SER A 49 -56.23 7.62 -55.09
CA SER A 49 -55.88 6.78 -53.92
C SER A 49 -54.39 6.76 -53.59
N GLU A 50 -53.55 7.38 -54.41
CA GLU A 50 -52.09 7.48 -54.25
C GLU A 50 -51.70 8.44 -53.11
N VAL A 51 -52.54 9.45 -52.80
CA VAL A 51 -52.33 10.42 -51.71
C VAL A 51 -52.31 9.75 -50.32
N ASN A 52 -52.82 8.52 -50.23
CA ASN A 52 -52.86 7.74 -49.00
C ASN A 52 -51.61 6.85 -48.79
N GLN A 53 -50.65 6.85 -49.72
CA GLN A 53 -49.38 6.13 -49.60
C GLN A 53 -48.22 7.10 -49.44
N LEU A 54 -47.92 7.51 -48.20
CA LEU A 54 -46.64 8.18 -47.91
C LEU A 54 -45.57 7.11 -47.69
N HIS A 55 -44.73 6.88 -48.69
CA HIS A 55 -43.52 6.05 -48.60
C HIS A 55 -42.31 6.83 -49.13
N GLY A 56 -41.27 6.98 -48.30
CA GLY A 56 -39.90 7.33 -48.70
C GLY A 56 -39.69 8.76 -49.23
N ARG A 57 -38.67 9.46 -48.72
CA ARG A 57 -38.21 10.83 -49.10
C ARG A 57 -39.21 12.00 -49.02
N ASP A 58 -40.50 11.76 -48.83
CA ASP A 58 -41.57 12.77 -48.87
C ASP A 58 -41.73 13.65 -47.62
N PHE A 59 -41.32 13.19 -46.43
CA PHE A 59 -41.54 13.95 -45.17
C PHE A 59 -41.01 15.39 -45.26
N TRP A 60 -39.83 15.55 -45.85
CA TRP A 60 -39.17 16.85 -45.90
C TRP A 60 -39.53 17.70 -47.10
N GLU A 61 -39.91 17.10 -48.22
CA GLU A 61 -40.48 17.83 -49.35
C GLU A 61 -41.88 18.37 -49.00
N ALA A 62 -42.66 17.59 -48.25
CA ALA A 62 -43.91 18.04 -47.64
C ALA A 62 -43.67 19.14 -46.59
N PHE A 63 -42.65 19.01 -45.73
CA PHE A 63 -42.25 20.04 -44.78
C PHE A 63 -41.85 21.35 -45.48
N GLU A 64 -41.06 21.29 -46.56
CA GLU A 64 -40.67 22.48 -47.34
C GLU A 64 -41.87 23.11 -48.04
N LEU A 65 -42.73 22.32 -48.67
CA LEU A 65 -43.95 22.81 -49.30
C LEU A 65 -44.88 23.46 -48.28
N LEU A 66 -45.08 22.86 -47.11
CA LEU A 66 -45.90 23.40 -46.02
C LEU A 66 -45.29 24.68 -45.44
N THR A 67 -43.97 24.73 -45.24
CA THR A 67 -43.26 25.91 -44.73
C THR A 67 -43.32 27.06 -45.74
N GLN A 68 -43.05 26.79 -47.03
CA GLN A 68 -43.15 27.78 -48.10
C GLN A 68 -44.59 28.26 -48.34
N PHE A 69 -45.58 27.35 -48.24
CA PHE A 69 -46.99 27.70 -48.34
C PHE A 69 -47.42 28.57 -47.14
N ARG A 70 -47.01 28.21 -45.92
CA ARG A 70 -47.37 28.94 -44.70
C ARG A 70 -46.74 30.33 -44.64
N LEU A 71 -45.51 30.49 -45.14
CA LEU A 71 -44.82 31.79 -45.31
C LEU A 71 -45.49 32.73 -46.32
N LYS A 72 -46.35 32.21 -47.21
CA LYS A 72 -47.11 33.00 -48.21
C LYS A 72 -48.49 33.45 -47.72
N LEU A 73 -48.91 33.06 -46.52
CA LEU A 73 -50.19 33.44 -45.94
C LEU A 73 -50.05 34.74 -45.11
N ASP A 74 -51.04 35.61 -45.21
CA ASP A 74 -51.10 37.02 -44.71
C ASP A 74 -50.91 37.26 -43.20
N ARG A 75 -50.56 36.22 -42.42
CA ARG A 75 -50.24 36.32 -40.99
C ARG A 75 -48.75 36.08 -40.78
N ASP A 76 -48.04 37.15 -40.44
CA ASP A 76 -46.61 37.19 -40.13
C ASP A 76 -46.25 36.26 -38.96
N ILE A 77 -45.99 34.99 -39.28
CA ILE A 77 -45.25 34.09 -38.40
C ILE A 77 -43.79 34.13 -38.91
N PRO A 78 -42.81 34.51 -38.08
CA PRO A 78 -41.40 34.43 -38.40
C PRO A 78 -41.04 33.05 -38.96
N PRO A 79 -40.13 32.96 -39.96
CA PRO A 79 -39.77 31.67 -40.57
C PRO A 79 -39.34 30.58 -39.59
N THR A 80 -38.71 30.97 -38.48
CA THR A 80 -38.31 30.08 -37.38
C THR A 80 -39.51 29.53 -36.60
N GLU A 81 -40.52 30.37 -36.34
CA GLU A 81 -41.73 29.98 -35.61
C GLU A 81 -42.67 29.15 -36.50
N CYS A 82 -42.69 29.42 -37.81
CA CYS A 82 -43.37 28.59 -38.80
C CYS A 82 -42.78 27.17 -38.86
N ALA A 83 -41.45 27.05 -38.89
CA ALA A 83 -40.78 25.75 -38.87
C ALA A 83 -41.09 24.97 -37.59
N ASN A 84 -41.13 25.63 -36.43
CA ASN A 84 -41.50 25.01 -35.15
C ASN A 84 -42.95 24.51 -35.15
N VAL A 85 -43.90 25.32 -35.64
CA VAL A 85 -45.33 24.92 -35.72
C VAL A 85 -45.52 23.72 -36.64
N VAL A 86 -44.87 23.72 -37.80
CA VAL A 86 -44.98 22.62 -38.77
C VAL A 86 -44.34 21.34 -38.21
N LEU A 87 -43.15 21.42 -37.59
CA LEU A 87 -42.55 20.28 -36.90
C LEU A 87 -43.42 19.79 -35.74
N SER A 88 -44.04 20.70 -34.98
CA SER A 88 -44.88 20.34 -33.84
C SER A 88 -46.09 19.52 -34.26
N ALA A 89 -46.74 19.93 -35.35
CA ALA A 89 -47.88 19.23 -35.93
C ALA A 89 -47.51 17.86 -36.54
N LEU A 90 -46.27 17.70 -37.01
CA LEU A 90 -45.80 16.48 -37.66
C LEU A 90 -45.29 15.43 -36.67
N LEU A 91 -44.67 15.87 -35.58
CA LEU A 91 -44.10 15.02 -34.53
C LEU A 91 -45.08 14.74 -33.39
N ASP A 92 -46.27 15.37 -33.43
CA ASP A 92 -47.27 15.36 -32.35
C ASP A 92 -46.69 15.83 -30.99
N VAL A 93 -45.75 16.77 -31.03
CA VAL A 93 -45.07 17.35 -29.85
C VAL A 93 -45.04 18.87 -29.98
N ASP A 94 -45.46 19.60 -28.95
CA ASP A 94 -45.41 21.08 -28.98
C ASP A 94 -43.97 21.61 -28.85
N LEU A 95 -43.34 21.94 -29.99
CA LEU A 95 -42.02 22.58 -30.05
C LEU A 95 -42.12 24.12 -29.98
N THR A 96 -43.31 24.69 -29.80
CA THR A 96 -43.46 26.14 -29.60
C THR A 96 -43.29 26.53 -28.12
N GLY A 97 -43.56 25.60 -27.19
CA GLY A 97 -43.32 25.72 -25.75
C GLY A 97 -42.04 25.03 -25.24
N GLU A 98 -41.93 24.90 -23.91
CA GLU A 98 -40.91 24.04 -23.28
C GLU A 98 -41.29 22.56 -23.49
N LEU A 99 -40.36 21.78 -24.05
CA LEU A 99 -40.52 20.33 -24.21
C LEU A 99 -40.59 19.65 -22.84
N SER A 100 -41.51 18.70 -22.67
CA SER A 100 -41.48 17.82 -21.50
C SER A 100 -40.30 16.85 -21.59
N ASN A 101 -39.75 16.42 -20.45
CA ASN A 101 -38.63 15.47 -20.41
C ASN A 101 -38.97 14.18 -21.18
N ARG A 102 -40.20 13.70 -21.05
CA ARG A 102 -40.67 12.48 -21.73
C ARG A 102 -40.67 12.65 -23.24
N ASP A 103 -41.25 13.73 -23.75
CA ASP A 103 -41.33 13.99 -25.19
C ASP A 103 -39.93 14.23 -25.78
N ALA A 104 -39.05 14.89 -25.01
CA ALA A 104 -37.66 15.08 -25.40
C ALA A 104 -36.90 13.74 -25.49
N ILE A 105 -37.09 12.81 -24.55
CA ILE A 105 -36.50 11.47 -24.63
C ILE A 105 -37.04 10.67 -25.83
N GLU A 106 -38.36 10.68 -26.04
CA GLU A 106 -38.99 9.94 -27.15
C GLU A 106 -38.50 10.49 -28.51
N LEU A 107 -38.43 11.82 -28.66
CA LEU A 107 -37.85 12.47 -29.84
C LEU A 107 -36.36 12.16 -30.01
N TRP A 108 -35.58 12.18 -28.93
CA TRP A 108 -34.14 11.89 -28.99
C TRP A 108 -33.85 10.47 -29.47
N ARG A 109 -34.59 9.48 -28.97
CA ARG A 109 -34.47 8.08 -29.42
C ARG A 109 -34.79 7.94 -30.92
N GLY A 110 -35.83 8.61 -31.39
CA GLY A 110 -36.18 8.62 -32.81
C GLY A 110 -35.12 9.31 -33.69
N LEU A 111 -34.44 10.35 -33.17
CA LEU A 111 -33.37 11.03 -33.90
C LEU A 111 -32.09 10.18 -34.02
N ASP A 112 -31.72 9.41 -32.99
CA ASP A 112 -30.49 8.60 -32.98
C ASP A 112 -30.64 7.31 -33.83
N GLU A 113 -31.86 6.84 -34.10
CA GLU A 113 -32.13 5.65 -34.94
C GLU A 113 -32.10 5.95 -36.47
N ASP A 114 -32.25 7.21 -36.90
CA ASP A 114 -32.48 7.62 -38.30
C ASP A 114 -31.29 8.38 -38.94
N ASP A 115 -30.06 7.98 -38.60
CA ASP A 115 -28.84 8.82 -38.66
C ASP A 115 -28.26 9.17 -40.06
N ASN A 116 -29.03 9.21 -41.17
CA ASN A 116 -28.43 9.57 -42.48
C ASN A 116 -29.25 10.47 -43.43
N LEU A 117 -30.58 10.60 -43.34
CA LEU A 117 -31.34 11.33 -44.38
C LEU A 117 -31.61 12.82 -44.04
N ILE A 118 -31.84 13.13 -42.77
CA ILE A 118 -32.25 14.46 -42.29
C ILE A 118 -31.04 15.38 -42.13
N SER A 119 -29.97 14.84 -41.54
CA SER A 119 -28.69 15.52 -41.34
C SER A 119 -28.08 15.95 -42.68
N GLU A 120 -28.19 15.11 -43.72
CA GLU A 120 -27.71 15.41 -45.08
C GLU A 120 -28.60 16.42 -45.82
N LYS A 121 -29.93 16.25 -45.78
CA LYS A 121 -30.86 17.07 -46.60
C LYS A 121 -31.25 18.40 -45.92
N TYR A 122 -31.30 18.46 -44.58
CA TYR A 122 -31.73 19.64 -43.80
C TYR A 122 -30.85 19.96 -42.58
N PRO A 123 -29.57 20.27 -42.79
CA PRO A 123 -28.58 20.40 -41.72
C PRO A 123 -28.85 21.54 -40.73
N ARG A 124 -29.61 22.57 -41.12
CA ARG A 124 -29.98 23.69 -40.22
C ARG A 124 -31.11 23.32 -39.27
N LEU A 125 -32.11 22.59 -39.78
CA LEU A 125 -33.27 22.18 -39.01
C LEU A 125 -32.91 21.07 -38.02
N TRP A 126 -32.13 20.10 -38.49
CA TRP A 126 -31.52 19.08 -37.63
C TRP A 126 -30.79 19.72 -36.45
N ARG A 127 -29.86 20.65 -36.71
CA ARG A 127 -29.13 21.37 -35.66
C ARG A 127 -30.04 22.08 -34.66
N MET A 128 -31.14 22.68 -35.12
CA MET A 128 -32.09 23.38 -34.25
C MET A 128 -32.90 22.42 -33.36
N LEU A 129 -33.46 21.36 -33.96
CA LEU A 129 -34.26 20.35 -33.28
C LEU A 129 -33.40 19.57 -32.28
N SER A 130 -32.25 19.06 -32.71
CA SER A 130 -31.31 18.34 -31.83
C SER A 130 -30.83 19.22 -30.68
N ARG A 131 -30.63 20.53 -30.90
CA ARG A 131 -30.29 21.46 -29.81
C ARG A 131 -31.43 21.57 -28.79
N ARG A 132 -32.67 21.81 -29.23
CA ARG A 132 -33.83 21.97 -28.34
C ARG A 132 -34.17 20.71 -27.56
N VAL A 133 -34.18 19.55 -28.22
CA VAL A 133 -34.38 18.26 -27.56
C VAL A 133 -33.30 18.02 -26.52
N ARG A 134 -32.03 18.29 -26.84
CA ARG A 134 -30.93 18.17 -25.86
C ARG A 134 -31.05 19.13 -24.70
N GLU A 135 -31.42 20.39 -24.92
CA GLU A 135 -31.61 21.36 -23.83
C GLU A 135 -32.73 20.94 -22.87
N ALA A 136 -33.76 20.25 -23.38
CA ALA A 136 -34.90 19.79 -22.59
C ALA A 136 -34.65 18.51 -21.77
N ILE A 137 -33.73 17.62 -22.19
CA ILE A 137 -33.45 16.37 -21.44
C ILE A 137 -32.57 16.68 -20.21
N PRO A 138 -33.02 16.32 -18.98
CA PRO A 138 -32.21 16.37 -17.77
C PRO A 138 -30.87 15.65 -17.92
N MET A 139 -29.80 16.21 -17.35
CA MET A 139 -28.46 15.59 -17.40
C MET A 139 -28.45 14.15 -16.86
N MET A 140 -29.27 13.85 -15.83
CA MET A 140 -29.40 12.49 -15.28
C MET A 140 -29.91 11.47 -16.30
N GLU A 141 -30.86 11.84 -17.16
CA GLU A 141 -31.42 10.95 -18.16
C GLU A 141 -30.43 10.76 -19.33
N LYS A 142 -29.70 11.81 -19.72
CA LYS A 142 -28.63 11.72 -20.73
C LYS A 142 -27.55 10.71 -20.33
N LEU A 143 -27.19 10.66 -19.05
CA LEU A 143 -26.22 9.69 -18.52
C LEU A 143 -26.65 8.23 -18.67
N GLU A 144 -27.95 7.95 -18.81
CA GLU A 144 -28.49 6.58 -18.94
C GLU A 144 -28.65 6.16 -20.39
N VAL A 145 -28.81 7.12 -21.30
CA VAL A 145 -29.19 6.86 -22.69
C VAL A 145 -28.03 7.10 -23.66
N ASP A 146 -27.05 7.97 -23.33
CA ASP A 146 -25.92 8.28 -24.23
C ASP A 146 -24.55 8.19 -23.53
N THR A 147 -23.72 7.27 -24.01
CA THR A 147 -22.34 7.09 -23.54
C THR A 147 -21.40 8.21 -24.00
N ASP A 148 -21.66 8.84 -25.15
CA ASP A 148 -20.88 9.99 -25.62
C ASP A 148 -21.01 11.19 -24.67
N PHE A 149 -22.20 11.35 -24.05
CA PHE A 149 -22.40 12.38 -23.04
C PHE A 149 -21.54 12.12 -21.80
N VAL A 150 -21.38 10.86 -21.40
CA VAL A 150 -20.50 10.48 -20.26
C VAL A 150 -19.06 10.91 -20.54
N TYR A 151 -18.55 10.60 -21.74
CA TYR A 151 -17.20 10.97 -22.14
C TYR A 151 -17.01 12.49 -22.16
N PHE A 152 -17.98 13.21 -22.74
CA PHE A 152 -17.97 14.67 -22.79
C PHE A 152 -18.00 15.29 -21.39
N LEU A 153 -18.93 14.86 -20.56
CA LEU A 153 -19.19 15.38 -19.22
C LEU A 153 -17.93 15.31 -18.34
N TRP A 154 -17.33 14.12 -18.22
CA TRP A 154 -16.19 13.91 -17.32
C TRP A 154 -14.90 14.52 -17.86
N THR A 155 -14.70 14.51 -19.17
CA THR A 155 -13.54 15.15 -19.81
C THR A 155 -13.58 16.67 -19.59
N ILE A 156 -14.72 17.33 -19.86
CA ILE A 156 -14.88 18.77 -19.62
C ILE A 156 -14.73 19.11 -18.13
N ASN A 157 -15.35 18.33 -17.23
CA ASN A 157 -15.23 18.55 -15.80
C ASN A 157 -13.78 18.44 -15.30
N SER A 158 -12.95 17.59 -15.90
CA SER A 158 -11.52 17.53 -15.59
C SER A 158 -10.76 18.75 -16.14
N LEU A 159 -10.99 19.09 -17.40
CA LEU A 159 -10.34 20.23 -18.06
C LEU A 159 -10.63 21.57 -17.37
N ASP A 160 -11.89 21.82 -16.98
CA ASP A 160 -12.31 23.05 -16.26
C ASP A 160 -11.64 23.17 -14.87
N LYS A 161 -11.36 22.05 -14.21
CA LYS A 161 -10.70 22.05 -12.90
C LYS A 161 -9.24 22.51 -12.97
N HIS A 162 -8.52 22.15 -14.05
CA HIS A 162 -7.06 22.26 -14.12
C HIS A 162 -6.54 23.46 -14.94
N ARG A 163 -7.39 24.46 -15.18
CA ARG A 163 -7.06 25.81 -15.70
C ARG A 163 -6.07 25.86 -16.89
N GLY A 164 -6.20 24.92 -17.82
CA GLY A 164 -5.46 24.94 -19.09
C GLY A 164 -6.16 25.74 -20.18
N ILE A 165 -5.42 26.15 -21.22
CA ILE A 165 -6.01 26.56 -22.50
C ILE A 165 -6.41 25.27 -23.23
N TYR A 166 -7.65 24.83 -23.05
CA TYR A 166 -8.16 23.59 -23.68
C TYR A 166 -9.13 23.84 -24.82
N ASP A 167 -9.70 25.05 -24.94
CA ASP A 167 -10.77 25.37 -25.90
C ASP A 167 -10.40 25.04 -27.36
N LEU A 168 -9.14 25.29 -27.74
CA LEU A 168 -8.63 25.02 -29.09
C LEU A 168 -8.47 23.51 -29.38
N PHE A 169 -8.36 22.69 -28.33
CA PHE A 169 -8.12 21.25 -28.43
C PHE A 169 -9.40 20.42 -28.28
N LEU A 170 -10.50 20.99 -27.77
CA LEU A 170 -11.77 20.28 -27.58
C LEU A 170 -12.28 19.58 -28.85
N PRO A 171 -12.26 20.19 -30.06
CA PRO A 171 -12.70 19.51 -31.27
C PRO A 171 -11.84 18.29 -31.63
N HIS A 172 -10.55 18.35 -31.30
CA HIS A 172 -9.59 17.26 -31.56
C HIS A 172 -9.74 16.13 -30.53
N ILE A 173 -9.98 16.46 -29.26
CA ILE A 173 -10.18 15.48 -28.19
C ILE A 173 -11.48 14.69 -28.43
N PHE A 174 -12.59 15.38 -28.74
CA PHE A 174 -13.90 14.75 -28.87
C PHE A 174 -14.19 14.22 -30.27
N GLY A 175 -13.45 14.67 -31.28
CA GLY A 175 -13.77 14.40 -32.69
C GLY A 175 -15.08 15.07 -33.12
N GLU A 176 -15.37 14.97 -34.42
CA GLU A 176 -16.51 15.68 -35.02
C GLU A 176 -17.86 15.24 -34.42
N ARG A 177 -18.05 13.95 -34.16
CA ARG A 177 -19.31 13.38 -33.64
C ARG A 177 -19.69 13.95 -32.28
N ILE A 178 -18.83 13.78 -31.27
CA ILE A 178 -19.14 14.17 -29.88
C ILE A 178 -19.14 15.70 -29.76
N TRP A 179 -18.20 16.38 -30.43
CA TRP A 179 -18.10 17.82 -30.38
C TRP A 179 -19.35 18.50 -30.97
N GLN A 180 -19.83 18.06 -32.14
CA GLN A 180 -21.08 18.57 -32.70
C GLN A 180 -22.30 18.28 -31.81
N LYS A 181 -22.30 17.16 -31.08
CA LYS A 181 -23.40 16.79 -30.19
C LYS A 181 -23.47 17.69 -28.94
N TYR A 182 -22.34 18.02 -28.32
CA TYR A 182 -22.34 18.56 -26.95
C TYR A 182 -21.66 19.92 -26.74
N ALA A 183 -20.99 20.49 -27.73
CA ALA A 183 -20.23 21.75 -27.59
C ALA A 183 -21.03 22.96 -27.07
N SER A 184 -22.36 22.98 -27.23
CA SER A 184 -23.21 24.07 -26.74
C SER A 184 -23.60 23.96 -25.26
N THR A 185 -23.22 22.88 -24.57
CA THR A 185 -23.60 22.64 -23.17
C THR A 185 -22.84 23.59 -22.23
N PRO A 186 -23.49 24.36 -21.34
CA PRO A 186 -22.81 25.27 -20.43
C PRO A 186 -21.87 24.55 -19.44
N ILE A 187 -20.60 24.97 -19.39
CA ILE A 187 -19.58 24.36 -18.50
C ILE A 187 -19.95 24.54 -17.02
N SER A 188 -20.59 25.65 -16.65
CA SER A 188 -21.05 25.90 -15.27
C SER A 188 -22.07 24.88 -14.79
N GLU A 189 -22.98 24.47 -15.67
CA GLU A 189 -23.98 23.44 -15.37
C GLU A 189 -23.32 22.06 -15.20
N ILE A 190 -22.38 21.71 -16.09
CA ILE A 190 -21.59 20.48 -15.99
C ILE A 190 -20.85 20.41 -14.66
N LYS A 191 -20.19 21.50 -14.26
CA LYS A 191 -19.42 21.58 -13.01
C LYS A 191 -20.30 21.37 -11.78
N GLN A 192 -21.44 22.04 -11.73
CA GLN A 192 -22.40 21.88 -10.64
C GLN A 192 -22.92 20.45 -10.58
N PHE A 193 -23.37 19.93 -11.74
CA PHE A 193 -23.91 18.58 -11.87
C PHE A 193 -22.91 17.50 -11.46
N CYS A 194 -21.68 17.54 -11.95
CA CYS A 194 -20.63 16.62 -11.55
C CYS A 194 -20.31 16.73 -10.05
N GLY A 195 -20.31 17.95 -9.50
CA GLY A 195 -20.08 18.19 -8.07
C GLY A 195 -21.15 17.55 -7.19
N ASP A 196 -22.41 17.60 -7.60
CA ASP A 196 -23.53 16.97 -6.91
C ASP A 196 -23.51 15.44 -7.09
N LEU A 197 -23.18 14.95 -8.30
CA LEU A 197 -23.11 13.52 -8.59
C LEU A 197 -22.00 12.82 -7.79
N ILE A 198 -20.81 13.44 -7.64
CA ILE A 198 -19.72 12.93 -6.80
C ILE A 198 -20.14 12.77 -5.34
N LYS A 199 -20.98 13.69 -4.82
CA LYS A 199 -21.46 13.65 -3.44
C LYS A 199 -22.56 12.61 -3.24
N ASN A 200 -23.46 12.48 -4.20
CA ASN A 200 -24.69 11.72 -4.05
C ASN A 200 -24.54 10.25 -4.49
N ASP A 201 -23.74 9.96 -5.53
CA ASP A 201 -23.55 8.60 -6.06
C ASP A 201 -22.10 8.36 -6.54
N PRO A 202 -21.15 8.21 -5.61
CA PRO A 202 -19.74 8.02 -5.95
C PRO A 202 -19.46 6.73 -6.72
N ARG A 203 -20.27 5.67 -6.52
CA ARG A 203 -20.10 4.39 -7.23
C ARG A 203 -20.39 4.54 -8.71
N ARG A 204 -21.48 5.25 -9.06
CA ARG A 204 -21.80 5.56 -10.46
C ARG A 204 -20.73 6.41 -11.12
N VAL A 205 -20.18 7.40 -10.40
CA VAL A 205 -19.06 8.22 -10.91
C VAL A 205 -17.86 7.35 -11.26
N ILE A 206 -17.47 6.41 -10.40
CA ILE A 206 -16.32 5.52 -10.63
C ILE A 206 -16.50 4.72 -11.93
N GLU A 207 -17.69 4.16 -12.18
CA GLU A 207 -17.98 3.42 -13.40
C GLU A 207 -17.91 4.31 -14.65
N GLN A 208 -18.46 5.52 -14.57
CA GLN A 208 -18.41 6.48 -15.66
C GLN A 208 -17.00 6.99 -15.97
N ILE A 209 -16.16 7.16 -14.94
CA ILE A 209 -14.74 7.48 -15.12
C ILE A 209 -14.02 6.32 -15.80
N LYS A 210 -14.24 5.07 -15.38
CA LYS A 210 -13.64 3.88 -16.04
C LYS A 210 -13.97 3.85 -17.53
N GLN A 211 -15.22 4.14 -17.90
CA GLN A 211 -15.65 4.22 -19.30
C GLN A 211 -14.97 5.38 -20.06
N THR A 212 -14.89 6.56 -19.43
CA THR A 212 -14.25 7.74 -20.03
C THR A 212 -12.75 7.52 -20.26
N GLU A 213 -12.06 6.91 -19.29
CA GLU A 213 -10.64 6.57 -19.43
C GLU A 213 -10.39 5.51 -20.49
N PHE A 214 -11.24 4.48 -20.53
CA PHE A 214 -11.18 3.48 -21.59
C PHE A 214 -11.30 4.15 -22.97
N TRP A 215 -12.26 5.07 -23.12
CA TRP A 215 -12.42 5.85 -24.36
C TRP A 215 -11.23 6.77 -24.68
N LEU A 216 -10.65 7.46 -23.68
CA LEU A 216 -9.46 8.30 -23.87
C LEU A 216 -8.27 7.46 -24.35
N THR A 217 -8.07 6.27 -23.78
CA THR A 217 -6.92 5.39 -24.07
C THR A 217 -6.99 4.67 -25.43
N GLN A 218 -8.16 4.61 -26.08
CA GLN A 218 -8.28 4.04 -27.43
C GLN A 218 -7.53 4.85 -28.50
N ASP A 219 -7.23 6.12 -28.21
CA ASP A 219 -6.55 7.02 -29.14
C ASP A 219 -5.39 7.72 -28.43
N SER A 220 -4.17 7.35 -28.84
CA SER A 220 -2.94 7.87 -28.23
C SER A 220 -2.75 9.37 -28.41
N GLU A 221 -3.30 9.97 -29.47
CA GLU A 221 -3.22 11.41 -29.68
C GLU A 221 -4.24 12.13 -28.80
N ARG A 222 -5.47 11.59 -28.70
CA ARG A 222 -6.49 12.09 -27.78
C ARG A 222 -6.01 12.12 -26.34
N LEU A 223 -5.45 11.01 -25.85
CA LEU A 223 -4.94 10.93 -24.48
C LEU A 223 -3.81 11.95 -24.26
N ARG A 224 -2.87 12.06 -25.22
CA ARG A 224 -1.78 13.03 -25.15
C ARG A 224 -2.28 14.48 -25.09
N LEU A 225 -3.27 14.83 -25.91
CA LEU A 225 -3.88 16.15 -25.91
C LEU A 225 -4.61 16.43 -24.58
N PHE A 226 -5.36 15.44 -24.09
CA PHE A 226 -6.03 15.53 -22.80
C PHE A 226 -5.03 15.75 -21.65
N ASP A 227 -4.00 14.91 -21.55
CA ASP A 227 -2.94 14.99 -20.54
C ASP A 227 -2.24 16.36 -20.58
N SER A 228 -1.86 16.83 -21.77
CA SER A 228 -1.27 18.16 -21.95
C SER A 228 -2.21 19.29 -21.50
N CYS A 229 -3.51 19.17 -21.78
CA CYS A 229 -4.50 20.18 -21.39
C CYS A 229 -4.71 20.23 -19.88
N VAL A 230 -4.80 19.07 -19.20
CA VAL A 230 -4.91 19.01 -17.73
C VAL A 230 -3.59 19.34 -17.03
N GLY A 231 -2.47 19.38 -17.77
CA GLY A 231 -1.17 19.77 -17.26
C GLY A 231 -0.33 18.60 -16.76
N VAL A 232 -0.58 17.40 -17.27
CA VAL A 232 0.27 16.23 -17.09
C VAL A 232 1.29 16.21 -18.23
N ASP A 233 2.51 16.65 -17.92
CA ASP A 233 3.65 16.70 -18.84
C ASP A 233 4.93 16.23 -18.13
N GLU A 234 5.85 15.63 -18.88
CA GLU A 234 7.18 15.24 -18.39
C GLU A 234 8.10 16.45 -18.18
N ILE A 235 7.82 17.58 -18.85
CA ILE A 235 8.62 18.80 -18.84
C ILE A 235 8.18 19.74 -17.71
N ASP A 236 6.88 20.06 -17.61
CA ASP A 236 6.34 20.98 -16.58
C ASP A 236 5.91 20.21 -15.32
N LEU A 237 6.89 19.90 -14.49
CA LEU A 237 6.65 19.12 -13.27
C LEU A 237 5.86 19.85 -12.20
N GLN A 238 5.94 21.18 -12.16
CA GLN A 238 5.17 21.97 -11.22
C GLN A 238 3.68 21.78 -11.51
N ARG A 239 3.30 21.90 -12.77
CA ARG A 239 1.92 21.71 -13.21
C ARG A 239 1.46 20.26 -13.05
N THR A 240 2.31 19.29 -13.38
CA THR A 240 2.02 17.86 -13.16
C THR A 240 1.78 17.54 -11.69
N ALA A 241 2.56 18.14 -10.78
CA ALA A 241 2.38 17.97 -9.34
C ALA A 241 1.14 18.71 -8.79
N GLU A 242 0.79 19.87 -9.34
CA GLU A 242 -0.47 20.57 -9.03
C GLU A 242 -1.69 19.77 -9.46
N PHE A 243 -1.64 19.17 -10.65
CA PHE A 243 -2.64 18.22 -11.13
C PHE A 243 -2.77 17.03 -10.14
N ALA A 244 -1.66 16.35 -9.86
CA ALA A 244 -1.66 15.19 -8.95
C ALA A 244 -2.09 15.53 -7.51
N ALA A 245 -1.93 16.78 -7.08
CA ALA A 245 -2.36 17.26 -5.77
C ALA A 245 -3.88 17.53 -5.69
N THR A 246 -4.54 17.72 -6.83
CA THR A 246 -5.94 18.19 -6.89
C THR A 246 -6.89 17.23 -7.59
N GLU A 247 -6.39 16.35 -8.46
CA GLU A 247 -7.18 15.34 -9.19
C GLU A 247 -7.79 14.32 -8.23
N ARG A 248 -9.10 14.08 -8.30
CA ARG A 248 -9.81 13.17 -7.37
C ARG A 248 -10.59 12.07 -8.05
N THR A 249 -10.68 12.13 -9.37
CA THR A 249 -11.61 11.35 -10.17
C THR A 249 -10.86 10.42 -11.11
N PHE A 250 -9.97 10.93 -11.94
CA PHE A 250 -9.26 10.16 -12.96
C PHE A 250 -8.05 9.40 -12.40
N CYS A 251 -7.88 8.16 -12.82
CA CYS A 251 -6.79 7.23 -12.49
C CYS A 251 -5.68 7.17 -13.55
N VAL A 252 -5.98 7.14 -14.85
CA VAL A 252 -4.99 7.08 -15.95
C VAL A 252 -4.06 8.30 -15.96
N PRO A 253 -4.56 9.55 -16.12
CA PRO A 253 -3.70 10.74 -16.09
C PRO A 253 -3.02 10.89 -14.73
N MET A 254 -3.67 10.47 -13.65
CA MET A 254 -3.07 10.46 -12.31
C MET A 254 -1.89 9.50 -12.22
N ARG A 255 -2.01 8.29 -12.79
CA ARG A 255 -0.89 7.35 -12.89
C ARG A 255 0.26 7.95 -13.67
N GLU A 256 0.00 8.52 -14.85
CA GLU A 256 1.04 9.12 -15.68
C GLU A 256 1.73 10.29 -14.96
N ALA A 257 0.96 11.16 -14.29
CA ALA A 257 1.50 12.22 -13.45
C ALA A 257 2.44 11.67 -12.36
N LEU A 258 2.03 10.64 -11.63
CA LEU A 258 2.87 10.00 -10.61
C LEU A 258 4.12 9.35 -11.22
N CYS A 259 4.03 8.73 -12.40
CA CYS A 259 5.18 8.17 -13.12
C CYS A 259 6.19 9.26 -13.50
N HIS A 260 5.73 10.39 -14.05
CA HIS A 260 6.61 11.52 -14.35
C HIS A 260 7.29 12.05 -13.09
N LEU A 261 6.52 12.33 -12.03
CA LEU A 261 7.07 12.79 -10.76
C LEU A 261 8.07 11.77 -10.17
N ALA A 262 7.76 10.47 -10.22
CA ALA A 262 8.63 9.40 -9.74
C ALA A 262 9.97 9.35 -10.47
N LYS A 263 9.97 9.43 -11.81
CA LYS A 263 11.20 9.46 -12.61
C LYS A 263 12.11 10.60 -12.18
N HIS A 264 11.55 11.79 -11.95
CA HIS A 264 12.32 12.97 -11.54
C HIS A 264 12.84 12.87 -10.11
N LEU A 265 12.07 12.32 -9.18
CA LEU A 265 12.51 12.07 -7.79
C LEU A 265 13.75 11.16 -7.71
N CYS A 266 13.95 10.27 -8.69
CA CYS A 266 15.15 9.44 -8.80
C CYS A 266 16.39 10.23 -9.27
N LEU A 267 16.19 11.27 -10.08
CA LEU A 267 17.25 12.07 -10.69
C LEU A 267 17.68 13.24 -9.79
N SER A 268 16.72 14.00 -9.27
CA SER A 268 16.98 15.08 -8.33
C SER A 268 15.74 15.38 -7.48
N LEU A 269 15.98 15.45 -6.20
CA LEU A 269 14.98 15.49 -5.15
C LEU A 269 14.64 16.95 -4.78
N ASP A 270 15.38 17.92 -5.33
CA ASP A 270 15.31 19.37 -5.04
C ASP A 270 14.40 20.14 -6.02
N LEU A 271 13.87 19.47 -7.03
CA LEU A 271 13.11 20.11 -8.12
C LEU A 271 11.63 20.37 -7.79
N LEU A 272 11.08 19.72 -6.77
CA LEU A 272 9.67 19.84 -6.37
C LEU A 272 9.54 20.51 -5.01
N GLU A 273 8.60 21.45 -4.90
CA GLU A 273 8.30 22.09 -3.62
C GLU A 273 7.82 21.01 -2.61
N PRO A 274 8.43 20.89 -1.42
CA PRO A 274 8.07 19.85 -0.45
C PRO A 274 6.59 19.86 -0.07
N ARG A 275 5.99 21.05 0.00
CA ARG A 275 4.55 21.23 0.27
C ARG A 275 3.68 20.57 -0.80
N LEU A 276 4.09 20.67 -2.06
CA LEU A 276 3.34 20.12 -3.18
C LEU A 276 3.36 18.58 -3.15
N VAL A 277 4.51 17.99 -2.84
CA VAL A 277 4.63 16.55 -2.60
C VAL A 277 3.69 16.09 -1.49
N ASP A 278 3.62 16.82 -0.37
CA ASP A 278 2.71 16.49 0.72
C ASP A 278 1.23 16.63 0.32
N TYR A 279 0.89 17.58 -0.56
CA TYR A 279 -0.46 17.68 -1.13
C TYR A 279 -0.80 16.48 -2.01
N VAL A 280 0.12 16.03 -2.88
CA VAL A 280 -0.04 14.80 -3.68
C VAL A 280 -0.25 13.60 -2.77
N LEU A 281 0.61 13.42 -1.75
CA LEU A 281 0.48 12.32 -0.79
C LEU A 281 -0.86 12.34 -0.03
N ASN A 282 -1.31 13.52 0.41
CA ASN A 282 -2.60 13.65 1.08
C ASN A 282 -3.77 13.33 0.14
N ASN A 283 -3.64 13.72 -1.13
CA ASN A 283 -4.64 13.45 -2.15
C ASN A 283 -4.82 11.93 -2.37
N ILE A 284 -3.73 11.22 -2.67
CA ILE A 284 -3.75 9.77 -2.95
C ILE A 284 -3.99 8.90 -1.72
N ARG A 285 -3.87 9.44 -0.50
CA ARG A 285 -4.14 8.68 0.75
C ARG A 285 -5.56 8.85 1.27
N ARG A 286 -6.23 9.97 0.98
CA ARG A 286 -7.48 10.33 1.67
C ARG A 286 -8.54 10.99 0.82
N LYS A 287 -8.20 11.59 -0.32
CA LYS A 287 -9.14 12.43 -1.09
C LYS A 287 -9.55 11.84 -2.43
N HIS A 288 -8.73 10.96 -3.01
CA HIS A 288 -9.03 10.36 -4.30
C HIS A 288 -10.22 9.40 -4.20
N LEU A 289 -11.18 9.51 -5.13
CA LEU A 289 -12.46 8.79 -5.09
C LEU A 289 -12.28 7.27 -5.12
N PHE A 290 -11.32 6.79 -5.91
CA PHE A 290 -11.00 5.36 -6.05
C PHE A 290 -10.40 4.70 -4.80
N LEU A 291 -10.15 5.46 -3.72
CA LEU A 291 -9.84 4.88 -2.41
C LEU A 291 -11.05 4.20 -1.75
N GLN A 292 -12.26 4.49 -2.23
CA GLN A 292 -13.51 3.92 -1.77
C GLN A 292 -13.95 2.69 -2.61
N ASP A 293 -13.22 2.35 -3.67
CA ASP A 293 -13.48 1.18 -4.53
C ASP A 293 -12.59 0.01 -4.11
N ASP A 294 -13.21 -1.14 -3.87
CA ASP A 294 -12.53 -2.39 -3.57
C ASP A 294 -12.34 -3.28 -4.81
N THR A 295 -12.72 -2.81 -6.01
CA THR A 295 -12.75 -3.62 -7.25
C THR A 295 -11.83 -3.13 -8.38
N THR A 296 -11.41 -4.08 -9.22
CA THR A 296 -10.77 -4.05 -10.57
C THR A 296 -9.56 -3.13 -10.82
N TYR A 297 -9.48 -1.93 -10.24
CA TYR A 297 -8.39 -0.97 -10.44
C TYR A 297 -7.26 -1.15 -9.41
N LEU A 298 -6.96 -2.39 -8.98
CA LEU A 298 -5.92 -2.67 -7.98
C LEU A 298 -4.57 -2.01 -8.32
N ARG A 299 -4.24 -1.91 -9.61
CA ARG A 299 -3.00 -1.31 -10.10
C ARG A 299 -2.84 0.17 -9.72
N ILE A 300 -3.91 0.98 -9.64
CA ILE A 300 -3.77 2.39 -9.23
C ILE A 300 -3.47 2.53 -7.75
N ARG A 301 -4.04 1.65 -6.91
CA ARG A 301 -3.73 1.62 -5.47
C ARG A 301 -2.28 1.21 -5.25
N ASP A 302 -1.79 0.22 -6.00
CA ASP A 302 -0.38 -0.14 -6.02
C ASP A 302 0.49 1.04 -6.50
N THR A 303 0.08 1.81 -7.52
CA THR A 303 0.78 3.04 -7.93
C THR A 303 0.82 4.08 -6.81
N PHE A 304 -0.30 4.32 -6.12
CA PHE A 304 -0.37 5.27 -5.01
C PHE A 304 0.55 4.86 -3.86
N GLU A 305 0.54 3.57 -3.51
CA GLU A 305 1.42 3.04 -2.47
C GLU A 305 2.88 3.08 -2.91
N ALA A 306 3.20 2.67 -4.14
CA ALA A 306 4.54 2.70 -4.72
C ALA A 306 5.13 4.11 -4.68
N PHE A 307 4.35 5.12 -5.12
CA PHE A 307 4.78 6.51 -5.11
C PHE A 307 5.02 7.01 -3.68
N ALA A 308 4.11 6.70 -2.75
CA ALA A 308 4.28 7.06 -1.35
C ALA A 308 5.53 6.42 -0.72
N LYS A 309 5.83 5.16 -1.07
CA LYS A 309 7.02 4.44 -0.61
C LYS A 309 8.29 4.96 -1.25
N LEU A 310 8.26 5.36 -2.52
CA LEU A 310 9.38 6.02 -3.19
C LEU A 310 9.72 7.35 -2.51
N ILE A 311 8.73 8.18 -2.18
CA ILE A 311 8.96 9.43 -1.42
C ILE A 311 9.56 9.14 -0.05
N GLU A 312 9.04 8.14 0.67
CA GLU A 312 9.55 7.74 1.98
C GLU A 312 11.03 7.27 1.89
N LEU A 313 11.34 6.42 0.92
CA LEU A 313 12.68 5.93 0.62
C LEU A 313 13.62 7.09 0.28
N SER A 314 13.19 7.97 -0.60
CA SER A 314 13.96 9.12 -1.08
C SER A 314 14.30 10.11 0.04
N ARG A 315 13.31 10.43 0.90
CA ARG A 315 13.52 11.26 2.10
C ARG A 315 14.50 10.61 3.07
N LEU A 316 14.38 9.30 3.29
CA LEU A 316 15.26 8.55 4.19
C LEU A 316 16.71 8.52 3.69
N LEU A 317 16.91 8.26 2.39
CA LEU A 317 18.25 8.28 1.77
C LEU A 317 18.92 9.64 1.93
N ARG A 318 18.20 10.74 1.63
CA ARG A 318 18.72 12.09 1.82
C ARG A 318 19.07 12.36 3.29
N GLU A 319 18.26 11.89 4.23
CA GLU A 319 18.56 12.06 5.65
C GLU A 319 19.85 11.35 6.04
N ILE A 320 20.03 10.09 5.61
CA ILE A 320 21.25 9.30 5.86
C ILE A 320 22.49 9.98 5.25
N GLU A 321 22.40 10.38 3.98
CA GLU A 321 23.48 11.07 3.26
C GLU A 321 23.83 12.41 3.90
N GLY A 322 22.82 13.19 4.28
CA GLY A 322 22.99 14.50 4.92
C GLY A 322 23.60 14.41 6.33
N LYS A 323 23.34 13.34 7.07
CA LYS A 323 23.96 13.11 8.40
C LYS A 323 25.42 12.71 8.29
N ASN A 324 25.80 12.06 7.19
CA ASN A 324 27.16 11.69 6.81
C ASN A 324 27.96 11.06 7.97
N TRP A 325 27.32 10.11 8.66
CA TRP A 325 27.85 9.60 9.92
C TRP A 325 29.23 8.96 9.77
N LEU A 326 29.52 8.29 8.65
CA LEU A 326 30.82 7.63 8.42
C LEU A 326 32.05 8.57 8.51
N ARG A 327 31.88 9.89 8.40
CA ARG A 327 32.96 10.87 8.60
C ARG A 327 33.20 11.23 10.07
N LYS A 328 32.33 10.79 10.98
CA LYS A 328 32.45 11.05 12.42
C LYS A 328 33.30 9.96 13.06
N ASP A 329 34.36 10.37 13.75
CA ASP A 329 35.27 9.45 14.44
C ASP A 329 34.55 8.57 15.48
N GLU A 330 33.45 9.07 16.07
CA GLU A 330 32.70 8.36 17.10
C GLU A 330 32.20 6.97 16.66
N LEU A 331 31.82 6.79 15.40
CA LEU A 331 31.34 5.49 14.89
C LEU A 331 32.41 4.43 14.80
N GLN A 332 33.68 4.84 14.71
CA GLN A 332 34.81 3.93 14.65
C GLN A 332 35.11 3.33 16.02
N PHE A 333 34.64 3.96 17.11
CA PHE A 333 35.05 3.60 18.47
C PHE A 333 33.90 3.31 19.44
N ARG A 334 32.66 3.73 19.17
CA ARG A 334 31.52 3.59 20.07
C ARG A 334 30.38 2.81 19.42
N LEU A 335 29.78 1.86 20.15
CA LEU A 335 28.58 1.15 19.69
C LEU A 335 27.29 1.97 19.89
N SER A 336 27.21 2.81 20.92
CA SER A 336 25.98 3.55 21.27
C SER A 336 25.30 4.24 20.07
N PRO A 337 26.01 4.96 19.18
CA PRO A 337 25.39 5.56 17.99
C PRO A 337 24.74 4.53 17.05
N TRP A 338 25.31 3.33 16.92
CA TRP A 338 24.76 2.27 16.07
C TRP A 338 23.43 1.74 16.58
N GLY A 339 23.22 1.76 17.90
CA GLY A 339 21.95 1.42 18.54
C GLY A 339 20.80 2.38 18.22
N GLU A 340 21.10 3.56 17.67
CA GLU A 340 20.09 4.48 17.13
C GLU A 340 20.06 4.43 15.59
N ILE A 341 21.24 4.45 14.96
CA ILE A 341 21.38 4.52 13.50
C ILE A 341 20.74 3.32 12.80
N TYR A 342 21.05 2.09 13.23
CA TYR A 342 20.51 0.91 12.56
C TYR A 342 18.99 0.80 12.72
N PRO A 343 18.43 0.83 13.95
CA PRO A 343 16.99 0.80 14.19
C PRO A 343 16.15 1.84 13.45
N GLN A 344 16.60 3.09 13.43
CA GLN A 344 15.83 4.21 12.92
C GLN A 344 15.96 4.35 11.40
N TYR A 345 17.12 3.99 10.84
CA TYR A 345 17.45 4.29 9.45
C TYR A 345 17.61 3.02 8.60
N PHE A 346 18.61 2.19 8.89
CA PHE A 346 18.98 1.09 7.99
C PHE A 346 18.00 -0.07 8.01
N ALA A 347 17.45 -0.44 9.17
CA ALA A 347 16.39 -1.45 9.24
C ALA A 347 15.16 -1.01 8.42
N LYS A 348 14.78 0.26 8.54
CA LYS A 348 13.69 0.84 7.75
C LYS A 348 14.01 0.88 6.26
N LEU A 349 15.25 1.21 5.89
CA LEU A 349 15.70 1.33 4.51
C LEU A 349 15.61 0.00 3.75
N GLU A 350 16.06 -1.10 4.36
CA GLU A 350 16.02 -2.44 3.75
C GLU A 350 14.58 -2.90 3.50
N TYR A 351 13.69 -2.68 4.47
CA TYR A 351 12.27 -2.99 4.29
C TYR A 351 11.60 -2.13 3.20
N LEU A 352 11.89 -0.83 3.16
CA LEU A 352 11.28 0.08 2.19
C LEU A 352 11.68 -0.25 0.76
N ILE A 353 12.93 -0.66 0.53
CA ILE A 353 13.39 -0.96 -0.82
C ILE A 353 12.75 -2.23 -1.37
N ASP A 354 12.63 -3.28 -0.54
CA ASP A 354 11.94 -4.53 -0.90
C ASP A 354 10.44 -4.29 -1.13
N ARG A 355 9.80 -3.46 -0.28
CA ARG A 355 8.39 -3.09 -0.45
C ARG A 355 8.18 -2.30 -1.74
N PHE A 356 9.07 -1.37 -2.03
CA PHE A 356 9.03 -0.59 -3.26
C PHE A 356 9.24 -1.47 -4.50
N GLU A 357 10.18 -2.43 -4.44
CA GLU A 357 10.41 -3.41 -5.51
C GLU A 357 9.12 -4.15 -5.89
N LEU A 358 8.45 -4.70 -4.88
CA LEU A 358 7.24 -5.50 -5.04
C LEU A 358 6.11 -4.66 -5.65
N LEU A 359 5.91 -3.44 -5.14
CA LEU A 359 4.88 -2.54 -5.65
C LEU A 359 5.22 -2.07 -7.08
N ASN A 360 6.47 -1.73 -7.36
CA ASN A 360 6.90 -1.32 -8.69
C ASN A 360 6.72 -2.45 -9.71
N PHE A 361 6.99 -3.71 -9.33
CA PHE A 361 6.72 -4.87 -10.18
C PHE A 361 5.23 -5.01 -10.53
N ARG A 362 4.32 -4.67 -9.62
CA ARG A 362 2.86 -4.74 -9.85
C ARG A 362 2.31 -3.57 -10.67
N CYS A 363 2.86 -2.37 -10.49
CA CYS A 363 2.28 -1.15 -11.07
C CYS A 363 3.10 -0.51 -12.22
N GLU A 364 4.38 -0.85 -12.35
CA GLU A 364 5.34 -0.30 -13.30
C GLU A 364 5.53 1.22 -13.18
N LEU A 365 5.59 1.75 -11.94
CA LEU A 365 5.80 3.18 -11.67
C LEU A 365 7.13 3.71 -12.26
N LEU A 366 8.20 2.92 -12.16
CA LEU A 366 9.53 3.19 -12.69
C LEU A 366 10.02 2.05 -13.57
N SER A 367 10.87 2.40 -14.54
CA SER A 367 11.58 1.42 -15.37
C SER A 367 12.60 0.62 -14.56
N GLU A 368 12.87 -0.61 -14.99
CA GLU A 368 13.85 -1.50 -14.35
C GLU A 368 15.25 -0.85 -14.22
N ALA A 369 15.64 -0.02 -15.20
CA ALA A 369 16.91 0.71 -15.18
C ALA A 369 16.99 1.73 -14.03
N LEU A 370 15.91 2.48 -13.77
CA LEU A 370 15.85 3.45 -12.68
C LEU A 370 15.81 2.74 -11.31
N VAL A 371 15.05 1.65 -11.21
CA VAL A 371 15.01 0.84 -9.99
C VAL A 371 16.42 0.31 -9.65
N LYS A 372 17.14 -0.24 -10.64
CA LYS A 372 18.53 -0.70 -10.45
C LYS A 372 19.47 0.42 -9.97
N GLN A 373 19.30 1.66 -10.45
CA GLN A 373 20.10 2.79 -9.98
C GLN A 373 19.84 3.12 -8.51
N ILE A 374 18.57 3.10 -8.07
CA ILE A 374 18.21 3.30 -6.66
C ILE A 374 18.84 2.19 -5.80
N PHE A 375 18.74 0.94 -6.26
CA PHE A 375 19.22 -0.22 -5.53
C PHE A 375 20.74 -0.19 -5.38
N ALA A 376 21.46 0.20 -6.44
CA ALA A 376 22.91 0.36 -6.37
C ALA A 376 23.34 1.40 -5.31
N LYS A 377 22.63 2.54 -5.20
CA LYS A 377 22.90 3.54 -4.16
C LYS A 377 22.67 3.00 -2.75
N VAL A 378 21.57 2.26 -2.56
CA VAL A 378 21.23 1.65 -1.27
C VAL A 378 22.24 0.57 -0.89
N ASP A 379 22.61 -0.29 -1.83
CA ASP A 379 23.63 -1.32 -1.63
C ASP A 379 24.99 -0.69 -1.27
N GLU A 380 25.39 0.42 -1.90
CA GLU A 380 26.63 1.14 -1.57
C GLU A 380 26.63 1.65 -0.11
N LEU A 381 25.49 2.18 0.36
CA LEU A 381 25.33 2.58 1.75
C LEU A 381 25.46 1.38 2.70
N PHE A 382 24.76 0.28 2.43
CA PHE A 382 24.84 -0.92 3.27
C PHE A 382 26.25 -1.49 3.32
N VAL A 383 26.95 -1.58 2.18
CA VAL A 383 28.34 -2.05 2.12
C VAL A 383 29.25 -1.15 2.97
N SER A 384 29.12 0.16 2.83
CA SER A 384 29.97 1.12 3.54
C SER A 384 29.75 1.08 5.05
N TYR A 385 28.49 1.06 5.50
CA TYR A 385 28.15 1.04 6.91
C TYR A 385 28.40 -0.33 7.57
N ASN A 386 28.12 -1.45 6.90
CA ASN A 386 28.45 -2.77 7.45
C ASN A 386 29.97 -3.00 7.51
N LYS A 387 30.74 -2.44 6.57
CA LYS A 387 32.20 -2.45 6.66
C LYS A 387 32.69 -1.65 7.87
N ALA A 388 32.16 -0.45 8.09
CA ALA A 388 32.50 0.36 9.27
C ALA A 388 32.11 -0.33 10.58
N PHE A 389 30.92 -0.96 10.62
CA PHE A 389 30.47 -1.76 11.75
C PHE A 389 31.40 -2.95 12.01
N ALA A 390 31.78 -3.69 10.97
CA ALA A 390 32.72 -4.81 11.10
C ALA A 390 34.08 -4.39 11.64
N ASN A 391 34.61 -3.23 11.22
CA ASN A 391 35.85 -2.68 11.76
C ASN A 391 35.73 -2.34 13.25
N LEU A 392 34.58 -1.80 13.68
CA LEU A 392 34.30 -1.55 15.10
C LEU A 392 34.30 -2.87 15.88
N ILE A 393 33.60 -3.89 15.38
CA ILE A 393 33.53 -5.21 16.03
C ILE A 393 34.93 -5.84 16.13
N GLN A 394 35.69 -5.88 15.04
CA GLN A 394 37.06 -6.40 15.01
C GLN A 394 37.98 -5.73 16.04
N SER A 395 37.82 -4.43 16.26
CA SER A 395 38.71 -3.66 17.14
C SER A 395 38.25 -3.62 18.60
N ARG A 396 36.95 -3.79 18.89
CA ARG A 396 36.39 -3.54 20.24
C ARG A 396 35.69 -4.72 20.88
N TYR A 397 35.16 -5.68 20.12
CA TYR A 397 34.31 -6.74 20.66
C TYR A 397 34.99 -7.56 21.76
N ALA A 398 36.24 -7.98 21.56
CA ALA A 398 37.02 -8.71 22.57
C ALA A 398 37.19 -7.93 23.89
N HIS A 399 37.30 -6.60 23.83
CA HIS A 399 37.39 -5.76 25.03
C HIS A 399 36.08 -5.74 25.80
N TRP A 400 34.94 -5.70 25.09
CA TRP A 400 33.61 -5.75 25.70
C TRP A 400 33.35 -7.10 26.38
N VAL A 401 33.70 -8.21 25.72
CA VAL A 401 33.59 -9.57 26.29
C VAL A 401 34.39 -9.74 27.58
N ARG A 402 35.54 -9.07 27.69
CA ARG A 402 36.42 -9.09 28.88
C ARG A 402 35.97 -8.13 29.99
N GLY A 403 34.92 -7.34 29.77
CA GLY A 403 34.45 -6.33 30.74
C GLY A 403 35.44 -5.16 30.94
N ILE A 404 36.38 -4.96 30.01
CA ILE A 404 37.38 -3.89 30.10
C ILE A 404 36.70 -2.55 29.76
N ARG A 405 36.55 -1.68 30.77
CA ARG A 405 35.97 -0.33 30.63
C ARG A 405 37.00 0.61 30.01
N ASN A 406 36.57 1.48 29.09
CA ASN A 406 37.39 2.48 28.38
C ASN A 406 38.07 3.51 29.31
N GLU A 407 39.00 3.12 30.17
CA GLU A 407 39.86 4.04 30.91
C GLU A 407 41.33 4.01 30.45
N GLU A 408 41.77 3.05 29.64
CA GLU A 408 43.20 2.95 29.28
C GLU A 408 43.54 3.23 27.80
N ILE A 409 42.57 3.53 26.92
CA ILE A 409 42.86 3.74 25.49
C ILE A 409 42.10 4.95 24.94
N VAL A 410 42.44 6.14 25.46
CA VAL A 410 42.29 7.40 24.72
C VAL A 410 43.65 8.10 24.80
N PRO A 411 44.41 8.25 23.70
CA PRO A 411 45.56 9.13 23.70
C PRO A 411 45.06 10.57 23.89
N ASN A 412 45.36 11.15 25.05
CA ASN A 412 45.28 12.59 25.36
C ASN A 412 44.25 13.41 24.56
N SER A 413 43.02 13.55 25.06
CA SER A 413 42.26 14.78 24.84
C SER A 413 41.36 15.08 26.04
N GLN A 414 41.34 16.36 26.39
CA GLN A 414 40.84 16.94 27.64
C GLN A 414 39.33 16.75 27.79
N PHE A 415 38.89 16.20 28.93
CA PHE A 415 37.47 16.13 29.29
C PHE A 415 37.03 17.42 30.01
N HIS A 416 35.95 18.03 29.53
CA HIS A 416 35.19 19.05 30.25
C HIS A 416 34.14 18.37 31.15
N GLU A 417 34.09 18.77 32.43
CA GLU A 417 33.11 18.33 33.42
C GLU A 417 31.72 18.94 33.17
N GLY A 418 30.65 18.15 33.29
CA GLY A 418 29.28 18.70 33.42
C GLY A 418 28.11 17.98 32.73
N MET A 419 28.08 16.64 32.60
CA MET A 419 26.86 15.92 32.18
C MET A 419 26.34 14.95 33.25
N PRO A 420 25.01 14.77 33.37
CA PRO A 420 24.39 14.05 34.46
C PRO A 420 24.70 12.55 34.42
N SER A 421 25.09 12.05 35.58
CA SER A 421 25.34 10.66 35.93
C SER A 421 24.07 9.81 35.79
N ASN A 422 24.03 8.94 34.77
CA ASN A 422 23.32 7.64 34.77
C ASN A 422 23.70 6.74 33.56
N GLU A 423 24.61 7.16 32.68
CA GLU A 423 25.26 6.29 31.69
C GLU A 423 26.56 5.71 32.24
N VAL A 424 26.50 4.50 32.78
CA VAL A 424 27.68 3.78 33.26
C VAL A 424 28.52 3.32 32.06
N LYS A 425 29.45 4.18 31.61
CA LYS A 425 30.73 3.89 30.92
C LYS A 425 30.71 2.89 29.73
N GLY A 426 30.25 3.32 28.56
CA GLY A 426 30.85 3.00 27.25
C GLY A 426 30.92 1.54 26.75
N ILE A 427 30.37 0.56 27.47
CA ILE A 427 30.24 -0.85 27.06
C ILE A 427 28.80 -1.05 26.56
N PRO A 428 28.60 -1.65 25.37
CA PRO A 428 27.26 -1.97 24.91
C PRO A 428 26.63 -3.10 25.72
N LEU A 429 25.30 -3.09 25.83
CA LEU A 429 24.56 -4.21 26.42
C LEU A 429 24.64 -5.41 25.48
N LEU A 430 25.36 -6.43 25.89
CA LEU A 430 25.40 -7.71 25.19
C LEU A 430 24.15 -8.53 25.55
N VAL A 431 23.79 -9.50 24.72
CA VAL A 431 22.72 -10.46 25.07
C VAL A 431 23.03 -11.23 26.36
N THR A 432 24.31 -11.41 26.72
CA THR A 432 24.74 -11.99 28.01
C THR A 432 24.38 -11.11 29.20
N ASP A 433 24.29 -9.79 29.01
CA ASP A 433 23.96 -8.84 30.07
C ASP A 433 22.44 -8.77 30.33
N PHE A 434 21.62 -9.38 29.46
CA PHE A 434 20.17 -9.30 29.52
C PHE A 434 19.63 -9.70 30.90
N LEU A 435 20.05 -10.84 31.45
CA LEU A 435 19.49 -11.31 32.71
C LEU A 435 19.85 -10.38 33.88
N ASP A 436 21.13 -10.06 34.04
CA ASP A 436 21.62 -9.37 35.24
C ASP A 436 21.41 -7.86 35.19
N VAL A 437 21.57 -7.24 34.02
CA VAL A 437 21.52 -5.78 33.86
C VAL A 437 20.12 -5.28 33.51
N LEU A 438 19.31 -6.08 32.80
CA LEU A 438 17.96 -5.68 32.38
C LEU A 438 16.85 -6.45 33.10
N PHE A 439 16.85 -7.78 33.07
CA PHE A 439 15.73 -8.56 33.58
C PHE A 439 15.59 -8.45 35.10
N MET A 440 16.67 -8.70 35.86
CA MET A 440 16.63 -8.77 37.32
C MET A 440 16.15 -7.47 37.98
N PRO A 441 16.65 -6.26 37.60
CA PRO A 441 16.15 -5.01 38.18
C PRO A 441 14.63 -4.83 38.04
N PHE A 442 14.07 -5.13 36.85
CA PHE A 442 12.62 -5.06 36.64
C PHE A 442 11.88 -6.20 37.34
N TYR A 443 12.45 -7.40 37.40
CA TYR A 443 11.86 -8.52 38.10
C TYR A 443 11.68 -8.21 39.59
N GLU A 444 12.72 -7.72 40.26
CA GLU A 444 12.68 -7.31 41.66
C GLU A 444 11.74 -6.13 41.91
N GLU A 445 11.64 -5.21 40.94
CA GLU A 445 10.74 -4.07 41.04
C GLU A 445 9.27 -4.49 40.95
N TYR A 446 8.91 -5.35 39.99
CA TYR A 446 7.52 -5.62 39.61
C TYR A 446 6.95 -6.95 40.12
N ILE A 447 7.76 -7.98 40.35
CA ILE A 447 7.29 -9.31 40.80
C ILE A 447 7.43 -9.41 42.33
N ARG A 448 6.36 -9.04 43.04
CA ARG A 448 6.33 -9.00 44.52
C ARG A 448 5.32 -9.92 45.16
N THR A 449 4.36 -10.41 44.37
CA THR A 449 3.27 -11.24 44.87
C THR A 449 3.18 -12.56 44.10
N PRO A 450 2.61 -13.62 44.69
CA PRO A 450 2.49 -14.92 44.03
C PRO A 450 1.71 -14.88 42.71
N THR A 451 0.80 -13.92 42.55
CA THR A 451 -0.07 -13.75 41.37
C THR A 451 0.62 -13.09 40.17
N GLN A 452 1.83 -12.59 40.34
CA GLN A 452 2.58 -11.91 39.28
C GLN A 452 3.60 -12.85 38.67
N SER A 453 3.78 -12.75 37.35
CA SER A 453 4.77 -13.52 36.61
C SER A 453 5.53 -12.64 35.63
N ALA A 454 6.76 -13.04 35.34
CA ALA A 454 7.57 -12.47 34.29
C ALA A 454 7.57 -13.39 33.06
N PHE A 455 7.44 -12.80 31.88
CA PHE A 455 7.48 -13.48 30.59
C PHE A 455 8.71 -12.99 29.83
N ILE A 456 9.50 -13.93 29.32
CA ILE A 456 10.61 -13.66 28.42
C ILE A 456 10.24 -14.31 27.09
N ILE A 457 9.84 -13.49 26.12
CA ILE A 457 9.38 -13.92 24.81
C ILE A 457 10.49 -13.65 23.79
N LEU A 458 11.07 -14.72 23.26
CA LEU A 458 12.09 -14.69 22.24
C LEU A 458 11.43 -14.91 20.88
N PHE A 459 11.76 -14.06 19.90
CA PHE A 459 11.51 -14.30 18.49
C PHE A 459 12.84 -14.60 17.81
N ASP A 460 13.10 -15.87 17.54
CA ASP A 460 14.36 -16.39 16.98
C ASP A 460 14.74 -15.71 15.67
N GLY A 461 15.89 -15.03 15.61
CA GLY A 461 16.34 -14.37 14.39
C GLY A 461 15.59 -13.06 14.04
N MET A 462 14.77 -12.52 14.94
CA MET A 462 14.03 -11.28 14.70
C MET A 462 14.96 -10.05 14.63
N ARG A 463 14.94 -9.41 13.47
CA ARG A 463 15.58 -8.11 13.22
C ARG A 463 14.75 -6.94 13.74
N TRP A 464 15.32 -5.73 13.71
CA TRP A 464 14.64 -4.53 14.18
C TRP A 464 13.43 -4.11 13.32
N ASP A 465 13.54 -4.28 12.00
CA ASP A 465 12.44 -4.12 11.05
C ASP A 465 11.33 -5.16 11.28
N GLY A 466 11.69 -6.39 11.64
CA GLY A 466 10.74 -7.41 12.11
C GLY A 466 9.97 -6.99 13.36
N TRP A 467 10.69 -6.45 14.37
CA TRP A 467 10.05 -5.85 15.54
C TRP A 467 9.13 -4.70 15.15
N ASN A 468 9.58 -3.78 14.29
CA ASN A 468 8.77 -2.64 13.83
C ASN A 468 7.49 -3.10 13.11
N ALA A 469 7.54 -4.20 12.36
CA ALA A 469 6.38 -4.78 11.69
C ALA A 469 5.34 -5.28 12.71
N ILE A 470 5.75 -6.06 13.73
CA ILE A 470 4.82 -6.62 14.72
C ILE A 470 4.49 -5.66 15.88
N ARG A 471 5.24 -4.57 16.07
CA ARG A 471 5.13 -3.67 17.23
C ARG A 471 3.72 -3.14 17.44
N THR A 472 3.05 -2.71 16.35
CA THR A 472 1.68 -2.17 16.43
C THR A 472 0.69 -3.25 16.85
N ARG A 473 0.80 -4.45 16.27
CA ARG A 473 -0.01 -5.61 16.65
C ARG A 473 0.22 -5.98 18.10
N MET A 474 1.46 -6.03 18.55
CA MET A 474 1.81 -6.31 19.95
C MET A 474 1.18 -5.30 20.93
N LEU A 475 1.21 -4.01 20.61
CA LEU A 475 0.57 -2.98 21.43
C LEU A 475 -0.96 -3.17 21.49
N GLN A 476 -1.57 -3.62 20.38
CA GLN A 476 -3.00 -3.96 20.31
C GLN A 476 -3.32 -5.24 21.09
N THR A 477 -2.51 -6.30 20.97
CA THR A 477 -2.60 -7.57 21.70
C THR A 477 -2.65 -7.33 23.21
N PHE A 478 -1.89 -6.37 23.71
CA PHE A 478 -1.95 -6.03 25.13
C PHE A 478 -3.11 -5.11 25.50
N GLY A 479 -3.85 -4.53 24.56
CA GLY A 479 -5.12 -3.84 24.83
C GLY A 479 -5.01 -2.72 25.88
N GLY A 480 -3.83 -2.11 26.01
CA GLY A 480 -3.54 -1.13 27.06
C GLY A 480 -3.39 -1.71 28.48
N LYS A 481 -3.43 -3.03 28.68
CA LYS A 481 -3.22 -3.74 29.96
C LYS A 481 -1.77 -3.67 30.44
N LEU A 482 -0.82 -3.68 29.49
CA LEU A 482 0.60 -3.46 29.70
C LEU A 482 1.04 -2.18 28.99
N ALA A 483 2.01 -1.47 29.56
CA ALA A 483 2.64 -0.31 28.94
C ALA A 483 4.03 -0.68 28.40
N LEU A 484 4.32 -0.31 27.15
CA LEU A 484 5.69 -0.34 26.63
C LEU A 484 6.51 0.73 27.36
N GLU A 485 7.44 0.29 28.21
CA GLU A 485 8.34 1.16 28.97
C GLU A 485 9.43 1.70 28.06
N LYS A 486 10.17 0.80 27.42
CA LYS A 486 11.23 1.13 26.46
C LYS A 486 11.57 -0.05 25.55
N THR A 487 12.18 0.25 24.42
CA THR A 487 12.87 -0.72 23.56
C THR A 487 14.34 -0.35 23.56
N VAL A 488 15.21 -1.28 23.99
CA VAL A 488 16.66 -1.10 24.07
C VAL A 488 17.36 -1.99 23.05
N PRO A 489 18.44 -1.51 22.41
CA PRO A 489 19.26 -2.36 21.55
C PRO A 489 20.18 -3.24 22.39
N LEU A 490 20.21 -4.52 22.06
CA LEU A 490 21.21 -5.48 22.54
C LEU A 490 22.15 -5.84 21.40
N LEU A 491 23.40 -6.16 21.76
CA LEU A 491 24.38 -6.72 20.83
C LEU A 491 24.46 -8.24 21.01
N SER A 492 24.14 -8.98 19.96
CA SER A 492 24.24 -10.44 19.90
C SER A 492 25.70 -10.91 20.02
N THR A 493 25.89 -12.14 20.48
CA THR A 493 27.23 -12.74 20.58
C THR A 493 27.78 -13.14 19.22
N LEU A 494 29.09 -13.34 19.14
CA LEU A 494 29.72 -14.04 18.02
C LEU A 494 29.98 -15.52 18.35
N PRO A 495 29.62 -16.45 17.44
CA PRO A 495 28.84 -16.24 16.22
C PRO A 495 27.37 -15.88 16.53
N THR A 496 26.74 -15.11 15.64
CA THR A 496 25.31 -14.78 15.73
C THR A 496 24.43 -15.94 15.28
N THR A 497 24.66 -17.15 15.79
CA THR A 497 23.80 -18.31 15.53
C THR A 497 22.88 -18.58 16.68
N THR A 498 21.74 -19.21 16.36
CA THR A 498 20.77 -19.70 17.33
C THR A 498 21.43 -20.47 18.48
N GLU A 499 22.33 -21.40 18.18
CA GLU A 499 22.98 -22.23 19.19
C GLU A 499 23.77 -21.41 20.22
N PHE A 500 24.56 -20.44 19.76
CA PHE A 500 25.45 -19.69 20.64
C PHE A 500 24.73 -18.50 21.28
N SER A 501 24.01 -17.72 20.48
CA SER A 501 23.39 -16.46 20.93
C SER A 501 22.21 -16.70 21.86
N ARG A 502 21.37 -17.70 21.58
CA ARG A 502 20.25 -18.03 22.46
C ARG A 502 20.73 -18.55 23.79
N ARG A 503 21.68 -19.49 23.78
CA ARG A 503 22.27 -20.04 25.02
C ARG A 503 22.88 -18.92 25.84
N ALA A 504 23.61 -18.02 25.20
CA ALA A 504 24.22 -16.88 25.88
C ALA A 504 23.18 -15.97 26.53
N LEU A 505 22.10 -15.68 25.80
CA LEU A 505 21.00 -14.85 26.27
C LEU A 505 20.30 -15.43 27.51
N VAL A 506 19.93 -16.71 27.48
CA VAL A 506 19.14 -17.31 28.58
C VAL A 506 19.98 -17.82 29.73
N SER A 507 21.29 -17.96 29.56
CA SER A 507 22.20 -18.31 30.66
C SER A 507 22.81 -17.07 31.32
N GLY A 508 22.94 -15.98 30.57
CA GLY A 508 23.76 -14.82 30.93
C GLY A 508 25.27 -15.12 30.87
N LEU A 509 25.68 -16.15 30.11
CA LEU A 509 27.07 -16.61 30.02
C LEU A 509 27.55 -16.61 28.58
N PHE A 510 28.84 -16.38 28.37
CA PHE A 510 29.43 -16.53 27.03
C PHE A 510 29.54 -18.01 26.62
N PRO A 511 29.66 -18.31 25.31
CA PRO A 511 29.75 -19.68 24.80
C PRO A 511 30.71 -20.61 25.54
N SER A 512 31.93 -20.19 25.85
CA SER A 512 32.90 -21.00 26.60
C SER A 512 32.46 -21.28 28.04
N ASP A 513 31.78 -20.32 28.66
CA ASP A 513 31.37 -20.35 30.07
C ASP A 513 30.05 -21.14 30.22
N ALA A 514 29.25 -21.21 29.15
CA ALA A 514 27.97 -21.89 29.08
C ALA A 514 28.10 -23.41 28.82
N ILE A 515 29.26 -23.90 28.39
CA ILE A 515 29.53 -25.34 28.28
C ILE A 515 29.66 -25.89 29.69
N THR A 516 28.53 -26.39 30.21
CA THR A 516 28.55 -27.30 31.34
C THR A 516 29.34 -28.53 30.90
N GLY A 517 30.26 -29.03 31.74
CA GLY A 517 30.91 -30.33 31.52
C GLY A 517 29.93 -31.51 31.47
N ASP A 518 28.64 -31.23 31.65
CA ASP A 518 27.48 -32.09 31.47
C ASP A 518 26.76 -31.72 30.17
N SER A 519 26.89 -32.57 29.15
CA SER A 519 26.26 -32.40 27.84
C SER A 519 24.72 -32.44 27.90
N GLU A 520 24.15 -33.14 28.89
CA GLU A 520 22.71 -33.31 29.03
C GLU A 520 22.01 -32.00 29.42
N VAL A 521 22.70 -31.12 30.15
CA VAL A 521 22.20 -29.77 30.50
C VAL A 521 22.33 -28.81 29.32
N ALA A 522 23.43 -28.91 28.57
CA ALA A 522 23.69 -28.02 27.43
C ALA A 522 22.71 -28.23 26.25
N GLU A 523 22.21 -29.45 26.09
CA GLU A 523 21.27 -29.82 25.03
C GLU A 523 19.80 -29.64 25.44
N ASN A 524 19.50 -29.58 26.74
CA ASN A 524 18.14 -29.45 27.24
C ASN A 524 17.79 -28.00 27.60
N TRP A 525 16.97 -27.38 26.75
CA TRP A 525 16.51 -25.99 26.90
C TRP A 525 15.93 -25.66 28.29
N GLN A 526 15.02 -26.51 28.79
CA GLN A 526 14.40 -26.32 30.10
C GLN A 526 15.43 -26.37 31.22
N LYS A 527 16.37 -27.33 31.17
CA LYS A 527 17.42 -27.46 32.21
C LYS A 527 18.34 -26.25 32.22
N LEU A 528 18.74 -25.76 31.06
CA LEU A 528 19.60 -24.58 30.93
C LEU A 528 18.93 -23.35 31.57
N VAL A 529 17.67 -23.09 31.21
CA VAL A 529 16.88 -21.98 31.76
C VAL A 529 16.73 -22.14 33.28
N SER A 530 16.29 -23.32 33.76
CA SER A 530 16.15 -23.55 35.21
C SER A 530 17.46 -23.33 35.98
N LEU A 531 18.60 -23.78 35.44
CA LEU A 531 19.91 -23.57 36.07
C LEU A 531 20.29 -22.08 36.12
N ALA A 532 20.04 -21.34 35.04
CA ALA A 532 20.35 -19.92 34.96
C ALA A 532 19.57 -19.09 35.99
N PHE A 533 18.29 -19.42 36.19
CA PHE A 533 17.43 -18.76 37.18
C PHE A 533 17.68 -19.26 38.61
N ALA A 534 18.02 -20.53 38.80
CA ALA A 534 18.39 -21.06 40.11
C ALA A 534 19.62 -20.37 40.70
N ARG A 535 20.60 -19.99 39.86
CA ARG A 535 21.75 -19.15 40.27
C ARG A 535 21.35 -17.77 40.79
N ARG A 536 20.17 -17.29 40.39
CA ARG A 536 19.55 -16.03 40.80
C ARG A 536 18.44 -16.23 41.84
N GLN A 537 18.40 -17.41 42.47
CA GLN A 537 17.44 -17.79 43.52
C GLN A 537 15.97 -17.82 43.07
N ILE A 538 15.73 -18.05 41.77
CA ILE A 538 14.38 -18.22 41.20
C ILE A 538 14.24 -19.67 40.71
N TYR A 539 13.37 -20.45 41.35
CA TYR A 539 13.21 -21.88 41.06
C TYR A 539 11.93 -22.20 40.27
N GLU A 540 10.92 -21.34 40.35
CA GLU A 540 9.61 -21.47 39.70
C GLU A 540 9.70 -20.99 38.23
N VAL A 541 10.41 -21.76 37.38
CA VAL A 541 10.72 -21.38 36.00
C VAL A 541 10.41 -22.49 35.01
N GLN A 542 9.71 -22.14 33.94
CA GLN A 542 9.41 -23.06 32.84
C GLN A 542 9.66 -22.40 31.48
N ALA A 543 10.13 -23.19 30.54
CA ALA A 543 10.53 -22.78 29.21
C ALA A 543 9.86 -23.64 28.14
N ILE A 544 9.46 -23.03 27.03
CA ILE A 544 8.85 -23.71 25.89
C ILE A 544 9.37 -23.13 24.58
N THR A 545 9.64 -24.01 23.61
CA THR A 545 9.80 -23.63 22.20
C THR A 545 8.49 -23.91 21.49
N VAL A 546 7.92 -22.88 20.87
CA VAL A 546 6.58 -22.92 20.30
C VAL A 546 6.63 -23.47 18.88
N HIS A 547 5.79 -24.47 18.64
CA HIS A 547 5.47 -25.05 17.33
C HIS A 547 3.95 -25.17 17.22
N GLU A 548 3.41 -25.29 16.01
CA GLU A 548 1.95 -25.41 15.79
C GLU A 548 1.32 -26.55 16.61
N GLN A 549 2.07 -27.62 16.85
CA GLN A 549 1.60 -28.81 17.56
C GLN A 549 1.47 -28.64 19.08
N ASN A 550 2.13 -27.63 19.69
CA ASN A 550 2.19 -27.46 21.14
C ASN A 550 1.55 -26.16 21.65
N LEU A 551 0.71 -25.51 20.85
CA LEU A 551 -0.01 -24.29 21.24
C LEU A 551 -0.85 -24.46 22.52
N ASN A 552 -1.45 -25.64 22.73
CA ASN A 552 -2.19 -25.93 23.97
C ASN A 552 -1.27 -25.91 25.21
N GLN A 553 -0.03 -26.38 25.08
CA GLN A 553 0.95 -26.34 26.17
C GLN A 553 1.42 -24.91 26.44
N LEU A 554 1.57 -24.09 25.39
CA LEU A 554 1.86 -22.66 25.52
C LEU A 554 0.76 -21.95 26.32
N VAL A 555 -0.51 -22.19 25.96
CA VAL A 555 -1.65 -21.61 26.66
C VAL A 555 -1.68 -22.02 28.13
N GLN A 556 -1.49 -23.32 28.41
CA GLN A 556 -1.40 -23.83 29.78
C GLN A 556 -0.29 -23.14 30.57
N LEU A 557 0.90 -23.00 29.97
CA LEU A 557 2.02 -22.30 30.59
C LEU A 557 1.70 -20.83 30.87
N ILE A 558 1.04 -20.12 29.94
CA ILE A 558 0.69 -18.70 30.12
C ILE A 558 -0.26 -18.53 31.32
N GLU A 559 -1.21 -19.45 31.49
CA GLU A 559 -2.23 -19.40 32.54
C GLU A 559 -1.76 -19.95 33.90
N ASP A 560 -0.62 -20.64 33.95
CA ASP A 560 -0.08 -21.23 35.18
C ASP A 560 0.47 -20.15 36.15
N SER A 561 -0.21 -19.95 37.28
CA SER A 561 0.19 -18.97 38.31
C SER A 561 1.35 -19.43 39.20
N GLU A 562 1.64 -20.73 39.24
CA GLU A 562 2.73 -21.28 40.05
C GLU A 562 4.09 -20.93 39.43
N VAL A 563 4.18 -20.89 38.09
CA VAL A 563 5.41 -20.51 37.38
C VAL A 563 5.64 -19.00 37.43
N LYS A 564 6.73 -18.56 38.06
CA LYS A 564 7.08 -17.12 38.19
C LYS A 564 7.78 -16.57 36.97
N VAL A 565 8.62 -17.35 36.30
CA VAL A 565 9.30 -16.93 35.08
C VAL A 565 8.98 -17.91 33.95
N LYS A 566 8.40 -17.37 32.88
CA LYS A 566 7.94 -18.12 31.72
C LYS A 566 8.79 -17.71 30.51
N VAL A 567 9.60 -18.63 29.98
CA VAL A 567 10.47 -18.37 28.83
C VAL A 567 9.85 -19.01 27.59
N ILE A 568 9.47 -18.20 26.61
CA ILE A 568 8.75 -18.64 25.42
C ILE A 568 9.60 -18.30 24.21
N ASN A 569 9.92 -19.30 23.38
CA ASN A 569 10.69 -19.10 22.15
C ASN A 569 9.81 -19.38 20.91
N PHE A 570 9.61 -18.37 20.07
CA PHE A 570 8.95 -18.49 18.78
C PHE A 570 10.00 -18.59 17.66
N THR A 571 10.02 -19.71 16.96
CA THR A 571 10.96 -19.97 15.85
C THR A 571 10.44 -19.53 14.48
N LEU A 572 9.35 -18.74 14.46
CA LEU A 572 8.64 -18.32 13.25
C LEU A 572 9.55 -17.60 12.24
N PHE A 573 10.40 -16.71 12.73
CA PHE A 573 11.30 -15.93 11.87
C PHE A 573 12.39 -16.85 11.30
N ASP A 574 13.15 -17.54 12.15
CA ASP A 574 14.27 -18.38 11.70
C ASP A 574 13.89 -19.51 10.72
N HIS A 575 12.86 -20.33 11.03
CA HIS A 575 12.42 -21.41 10.14
C HIS A 575 11.97 -20.89 8.77
N LYS A 576 11.16 -19.83 8.75
CA LYS A 576 10.68 -19.27 7.48
C LYS A 576 11.78 -18.58 6.69
N LEU A 577 12.74 -17.95 7.37
CA LEU A 577 13.84 -17.22 6.73
C LEU A 577 14.90 -18.12 6.12
N HIS A 578 15.14 -19.29 6.72
CA HIS A 578 16.09 -20.26 6.19
C HIS A 578 15.58 -21.02 4.97
N GLU A 579 14.26 -21.22 4.86
CA GLU A 579 13.65 -21.92 3.74
C GLU A 579 13.19 -20.97 2.62
N SER A 580 12.98 -19.69 2.93
CA SER A 580 12.42 -18.73 1.97
C SER A 580 13.45 -18.23 0.93
N LYS A 581 12.96 -18.12 -0.30
CA LYS A 581 13.61 -17.41 -1.42
C LYS A 581 12.99 -16.03 -1.67
N GLN A 582 11.94 -15.67 -0.94
CA GLN A 582 11.22 -14.41 -1.09
C GLN A 582 12.01 -13.24 -0.48
N ASN A 583 11.64 -12.01 -0.84
CA ASN A 583 12.21 -10.80 -0.24
C ASN A 583 11.63 -10.53 1.16
N LEU A 584 12.19 -9.54 1.86
CA LEU A 584 11.85 -9.25 3.26
C LEU A 584 10.41 -8.76 3.40
N SER A 585 9.92 -8.00 2.42
CA SER A 585 8.54 -7.50 2.41
C SER A 585 7.53 -8.65 2.40
N THR A 586 7.67 -9.62 1.49
CA THR A 586 6.73 -10.75 1.39
C THR A 586 6.81 -11.64 2.63
N LEU A 587 8.03 -11.88 3.12
CA LEU A 587 8.21 -12.63 4.36
C LEU A 587 7.48 -11.97 5.54
N TYR A 588 7.57 -10.65 5.68
CA TYR A 588 6.87 -9.96 6.78
C TYR A 588 5.36 -9.94 6.61
N GLU A 589 4.82 -9.93 5.39
CA GLU A 589 3.39 -10.18 5.18
C GLU A 589 2.99 -11.55 5.75
N GLU A 590 3.76 -12.59 5.46
CA GLU A 590 3.49 -13.92 6.03
C GLU A 590 3.65 -13.95 7.55
N VAL A 591 4.70 -13.34 8.10
CA VAL A 591 4.92 -13.27 9.56
C VAL A 591 3.73 -12.58 10.23
N LEU A 592 3.21 -11.50 9.65
CA LEU A 592 2.06 -10.77 10.21
C LEU A 592 0.78 -11.61 10.21
N VAL A 593 0.55 -12.41 9.16
CA VAL A 593 -0.59 -13.34 9.12
C VAL A 593 -0.45 -14.40 10.21
N ASN A 594 0.71 -15.05 10.34
CA ASN A 594 0.93 -16.05 11.39
C ASN A 594 0.89 -15.43 12.79
N PHE A 595 1.33 -14.18 12.93
CA PHE A 595 1.22 -13.45 14.18
C PHE A 595 -0.24 -13.29 14.59
N ASP A 596 -1.10 -12.85 13.68
CA ASP A 596 -2.54 -12.63 13.95
C ASP A 596 -3.26 -13.93 14.28
N ASP A 597 -2.99 -14.99 13.50
CA ASP A 597 -3.75 -16.23 13.59
C ASP A 597 -3.29 -17.13 14.75
N ILE A 598 -1.98 -17.11 15.08
CA ILE A 598 -1.38 -18.08 16.01
C ILE A 598 -0.86 -17.42 17.29
N ILE A 599 -0.10 -16.33 17.17
CA ILE A 599 0.67 -15.77 18.29
C ILE A 599 -0.21 -14.83 19.13
N GLN A 600 -0.91 -13.90 18.49
CA GLN A 600 -1.73 -12.89 19.14
C GLN A 600 -2.78 -13.51 20.09
N PRO A 601 -3.56 -14.54 19.71
CA PRO A 601 -4.56 -15.14 20.60
C PRO A 601 -3.96 -15.77 21.87
N CYS A 602 -2.70 -16.23 21.81
CA CYS A 602 -1.99 -16.74 22.97
C CYS A 602 -1.53 -15.60 23.87
N LEU A 603 -0.90 -14.56 23.31
CA LEU A 603 -0.34 -13.43 24.06
C LEU A 603 -1.44 -12.51 24.67
N GLU A 604 -2.64 -12.49 24.09
CA GLU A 604 -3.81 -11.82 24.66
C GLU A 604 -4.18 -12.35 26.06
N ARG A 605 -3.84 -13.61 26.36
CA ARG A 605 -4.10 -14.25 27.66
C ARG A 605 -3.12 -13.85 28.76
N ILE A 606 -2.01 -13.20 28.43
CA ILE A 606 -1.04 -12.73 29.43
C ILE A 606 -1.74 -11.80 30.44
N PRO A 607 -1.65 -12.07 31.76
CA PRO A 607 -2.28 -11.24 32.79
C PRO A 607 -1.78 -9.80 32.80
N SER A 608 -2.63 -8.84 33.17
CA SER A 608 -2.31 -7.40 33.18
C SER A 608 -1.30 -6.97 34.25
N ASN A 609 -1.05 -7.83 35.25
CA ASN A 609 -0.08 -7.64 36.32
C ASN A 609 1.28 -8.30 36.01
N SER A 610 1.53 -8.67 34.75
CA SER A 610 2.75 -9.35 34.31
C SER A 610 3.84 -8.38 33.86
N LEU A 611 5.10 -8.78 34.07
CA LEU A 611 6.27 -8.16 33.43
C LEU A 611 6.56 -8.93 32.15
N VAL A 612 6.72 -8.27 31.00
CA VAL A 612 6.96 -8.96 29.73
C VAL A 612 8.16 -8.34 29.01
N PHE A 613 9.11 -9.19 28.65
CA PHE A 613 10.22 -8.87 27.76
C PHE A 613 9.98 -9.54 26.41
N ILE A 614 10.15 -8.78 25.33
CA ILE A 614 10.07 -9.27 23.95
C ILE A 614 11.37 -8.95 23.26
N LEU A 615 12.12 -9.95 22.84
CA LEU A 615 13.45 -9.75 22.32
C LEU A 615 13.87 -10.79 21.28
N SER A 616 15.04 -10.60 20.69
CA SER A 616 15.69 -11.56 19.81
C SER A 616 17.06 -11.97 20.34
N ASP A 617 17.48 -13.18 19.99
CA ASP A 617 18.83 -13.71 20.25
C ASP A 617 19.85 -13.22 19.22
N HIS A 618 19.48 -13.23 17.93
CA HIS A 618 20.25 -12.67 16.83
C HIS A 618 19.33 -12.11 15.73
N GLY A 619 19.92 -11.50 14.71
CA GLY A 619 19.24 -11.21 13.46
C GLY A 619 19.85 -11.99 12.30
N LEU A 620 19.68 -11.47 11.09
CA LEU A 620 20.05 -12.14 9.85
C LEU A 620 20.26 -11.13 8.73
N ILE A 621 21.03 -11.53 7.74
CA ILE A 621 21.35 -10.71 6.57
C ILE A 621 21.09 -11.49 5.29
N GLU A 622 20.68 -10.76 4.25
CA GLU A 622 20.59 -11.30 2.91
C GLU A 622 21.99 -11.62 2.37
N ILE A 623 22.19 -12.85 1.91
CA ILE A 623 23.42 -13.24 1.22
C ILE A 623 23.28 -12.84 -0.25
N LYS A 624 24.24 -12.04 -0.76
CA LYS A 624 24.35 -11.69 -2.19
C LYS A 624 25.74 -12.08 -2.71
N GLY A 625 25.80 -12.50 -3.97
CA GLY A 625 27.08 -12.80 -4.65
C GLY A 625 27.54 -14.25 -4.55
N LYS A 626 28.78 -14.52 -4.99
CA LYS A 626 29.37 -15.87 -4.97
C LYS A 626 30.00 -16.16 -3.61
N ALA A 627 29.98 -17.43 -3.22
CA ALA A 627 30.67 -17.90 -2.02
C ALA A 627 32.16 -17.54 -2.09
N GLN A 628 32.69 -17.05 -0.97
CA GLN A 628 34.12 -16.83 -0.85
C GLN A 628 34.80 -18.11 -0.33
N PRO A 629 35.65 -18.75 -1.14
CA PRO A 629 36.33 -19.97 -0.73
C PRO A 629 37.36 -19.62 0.35
N MET A 630 37.32 -20.38 1.43
CA MET A 630 38.29 -20.27 2.50
C MET A 630 39.48 -21.18 2.18
N PRO A 631 40.73 -20.67 2.30
CA PRO A 631 41.91 -21.42 1.87
C PRO A 631 42.35 -22.51 2.85
N PHE A 632 41.59 -22.75 3.93
CA PHE A 632 41.96 -23.65 5.03
C PHE A 632 41.18 -24.97 4.96
N GLU A 633 41.87 -26.08 5.24
CA GLU A 633 41.32 -27.45 5.14
C GLU A 633 40.67 -27.93 6.45
N ASP A 634 41.19 -27.50 7.61
CA ASP A 634 40.74 -27.92 8.94
C ASP A 634 39.83 -26.87 9.60
N THR A 635 38.59 -26.79 9.13
CA THR A 635 37.61 -25.80 9.61
C THR A 635 36.26 -26.41 9.98
N GLU A 636 35.70 -26.01 11.11
CA GLU A 636 34.35 -26.39 11.56
C GLU A 636 33.49 -25.12 11.69
N GLY A 637 32.27 -25.08 11.14
CA GLY A 637 31.43 -23.88 11.27
C GLY A 637 30.21 -23.83 10.36
N GLY A 638 29.58 -22.65 10.31
CA GLY A 638 28.39 -22.39 9.53
C GLY A 638 28.64 -21.56 8.26
N ARG A 639 27.56 -21.14 7.59
CA ARG A 639 27.61 -20.37 6.33
C ARG A 639 28.37 -19.03 6.43
N ARG A 640 28.49 -18.48 7.64
CA ARG A 640 29.06 -17.15 7.91
C ARG A 640 30.10 -17.12 9.03
N TYR A 641 30.47 -18.27 9.60
CA TYR A 641 31.56 -18.36 10.57
C TYR A 641 32.31 -19.68 10.45
N LEU A 642 33.60 -19.67 10.79
CA LEU A 642 34.46 -20.85 10.80
C LEU A 642 35.40 -20.82 12.00
N GLY A 643 35.50 -21.93 12.71
CA GLY A 643 36.57 -22.23 13.65
C GLY A 643 37.79 -22.76 12.91
N LEU A 644 38.96 -22.27 13.27
CA LEU A 644 40.27 -22.61 12.70
C LEU A 644 41.10 -23.38 13.72
N LYS A 645 41.64 -24.54 13.33
CA LYS A 645 42.52 -25.36 14.18
C LYS A 645 43.98 -24.86 14.23
N SER A 646 44.32 -23.91 13.38
CA SER A 646 45.63 -23.25 13.34
C SER A 646 45.45 -21.74 13.36
N SER A 647 46.39 -21.04 14.00
CA SER A 647 46.40 -19.58 14.00
C SER A 647 46.79 -19.08 12.62
N VAL A 648 45.96 -18.18 12.07
CA VAL A 648 46.14 -17.57 10.75
C VAL A 648 46.39 -16.08 10.93
N ARG A 649 47.27 -15.52 10.10
CA ARG A 649 47.51 -14.08 10.11
C ARG A 649 46.36 -13.33 9.43
N PRO A 650 46.02 -12.13 9.90
CA PRO A 650 45.04 -11.25 9.25
C PRO A 650 45.23 -11.09 7.74
N SER A 651 46.50 -11.04 7.28
CA SER A 651 46.88 -10.84 5.88
C SER A 651 46.51 -12.00 4.96
N ASP A 652 46.35 -13.19 5.52
CA ASP A 652 46.15 -14.43 4.77
C ASP A 652 44.65 -14.77 4.63
N MET A 653 43.80 -13.93 5.23
CA MET A 653 42.36 -14.10 5.29
C MET A 653 41.64 -13.23 4.23
N PRO A 654 40.47 -13.66 3.76
CA PRO A 654 39.57 -12.83 2.97
C PRO A 654 39.33 -11.42 3.49
N THR A 655 39.30 -10.45 2.59
CA THR A 655 39.07 -9.03 2.88
C THR A 655 37.74 -8.75 3.59
N ASN A 656 36.74 -9.61 3.41
CA ASN A 656 35.40 -9.47 3.98
C ASN A 656 35.20 -10.35 5.22
N THR A 657 36.25 -10.59 6.01
CA THR A 657 36.17 -11.36 7.26
C THR A 657 36.79 -10.61 8.42
N VAL A 658 36.25 -10.86 9.62
CA VAL A 658 36.87 -10.49 10.90
C VAL A 658 37.23 -11.76 11.66
N PHE A 659 38.25 -11.70 12.51
CA PHE A 659 38.77 -12.87 13.21
C PHE A 659 39.15 -12.54 14.64
N PHE A 660 39.02 -13.54 15.50
CA PHE A 660 39.33 -13.44 16.92
C PHE A 660 39.97 -14.72 17.41
N ASP A 661 40.88 -14.59 18.37
CA ASP A 661 41.31 -15.73 19.18
C ASP A 661 40.11 -16.23 20.02
N ALA A 662 40.01 -17.55 20.19
CA ALA A 662 38.86 -18.15 20.88
C ALA A 662 38.67 -17.58 22.30
N ASP A 663 39.76 -17.36 23.04
CA ASP A 663 39.70 -16.82 24.41
C ASP A 663 39.27 -15.35 24.45
N ASP A 664 39.65 -14.57 23.43
CA ASP A 664 39.36 -13.14 23.35
C ASP A 664 37.87 -12.85 23.28
N ILE A 665 37.12 -13.78 22.70
CA ILE A 665 35.67 -13.70 22.54
C ILE A 665 34.91 -14.76 23.34
N LYS A 666 35.60 -15.44 24.27
CA LYS A 666 35.02 -16.49 25.12
C LYS A 666 34.27 -17.56 24.31
N MET A 667 34.90 -18.03 23.25
CA MET A 667 34.44 -19.15 22.43
C MET A 667 35.12 -20.45 22.84
N PRO A 668 34.48 -21.62 22.61
CA PRO A 668 35.04 -22.91 22.98
C PRO A 668 36.35 -23.23 22.24
N ARG A 669 37.28 -23.93 22.90
CA ARG A 669 38.49 -24.50 22.27
C ARG A 669 38.38 -26.00 21.97
N ASN A 670 37.17 -26.54 22.11
CA ASN A 670 36.91 -27.95 21.86
C ASN A 670 37.27 -28.28 20.39
N SER A 671 37.65 -29.53 20.13
CA SER A 671 38.10 -29.97 18.79
C SER A 671 39.39 -29.31 18.28
N GLY A 672 40.17 -28.64 19.14
CA GLY A 672 41.45 -28.02 18.79
C GLY A 672 41.33 -26.68 18.07
N ILE A 673 40.15 -26.04 18.10
CA ILE A 673 39.93 -24.72 17.52
C ILE A 673 40.64 -23.67 18.38
N VAL A 674 41.43 -22.81 17.73
CA VAL A 674 42.21 -21.75 18.39
C VAL A 674 41.73 -20.35 17.99
N GLN A 675 41.12 -20.21 16.81
CA GLN A 675 40.65 -18.94 16.26
C GLN A 675 39.29 -19.12 15.58
N TYR A 676 38.54 -18.03 15.50
CA TYR A 676 37.27 -17.98 14.78
C TYR A 676 37.29 -16.83 13.77
N GLY A 677 36.87 -17.13 12.54
CA GLY A 677 36.64 -16.16 11.48
C GLY A 677 35.14 -16.00 11.21
N PHE A 678 34.72 -14.77 10.95
CA PHE A 678 33.33 -14.39 10.72
C PHE A 678 33.21 -13.57 9.44
N ALA A 679 32.26 -13.93 8.58
CA ALA A 679 31.96 -13.18 7.37
C ALA A 679 31.36 -11.81 7.72
N THR A 680 31.69 -10.81 6.92
CA THR A 680 31.15 -9.45 7.06
C THR A 680 30.24 -9.12 5.89
N SER A 681 29.35 -8.15 6.09
CA SER A 681 28.42 -7.70 5.05
C SER A 681 27.62 -8.89 4.47
N ASN A 682 27.27 -8.88 3.19
CA ASN A 682 26.50 -9.91 2.50
C ASN A 682 27.31 -11.16 2.07
N THR A 683 28.56 -11.32 2.56
CA THR A 683 29.45 -12.42 2.13
C THR A 683 29.10 -13.74 2.80
N HIS A 684 29.22 -14.86 2.10
CA HIS A 684 29.15 -16.21 2.69
C HIS A 684 30.42 -16.99 2.41
N LEU A 685 30.75 -17.92 3.32
CA LEU A 685 31.98 -18.69 3.30
C LEU A 685 31.71 -20.10 2.80
N THR A 686 32.65 -20.65 2.03
CA THR A 686 32.68 -22.07 1.66
C THR A 686 34.00 -22.70 2.05
N THR A 687 33.93 -23.97 2.45
CA THR A 687 35.10 -24.84 2.73
C THR A 687 35.39 -25.73 1.53
N LYS A 688 36.57 -26.40 1.50
CA LYS A 688 36.90 -27.33 0.42
C LYS A 688 35.89 -28.49 0.28
N GLU A 689 35.33 -28.96 1.39
CA GLU A 689 34.29 -30.01 1.37
C GLU A 689 33.03 -29.55 0.63
N THR A 690 32.58 -28.32 0.89
CA THR A 690 31.44 -27.70 0.18
C THR A 690 31.73 -27.32 -1.28
N SER A 691 33.00 -27.38 -1.71
CA SER A 691 33.43 -27.10 -3.09
C SER A 691 33.44 -28.34 -4.01
N THR A 692 33.22 -29.54 -3.45
CA THR A 692 33.03 -30.78 -4.22
C THR A 692 31.65 -30.79 -4.89
N ALA A 693 31.43 -31.54 -5.98
CA ALA A 693 30.13 -31.56 -6.67
C ALA A 693 28.97 -32.06 -5.77
N GLU A 694 29.23 -33.07 -4.93
CA GLU A 694 28.27 -33.60 -3.96
C GLU A 694 28.05 -32.62 -2.79
N GLY A 695 29.14 -32.08 -2.21
CA GLY A 695 29.08 -31.07 -1.16
C GLY A 695 28.43 -29.76 -1.61
N PHE A 696 28.64 -29.37 -2.87
CA PHE A 696 28.01 -28.19 -3.49
C PHE A 696 26.53 -28.42 -3.74
N SER A 697 26.07 -29.62 -4.10
CA SER A 697 24.63 -29.90 -4.28
C SER A 697 23.86 -29.86 -2.96
N SER A 698 24.44 -30.40 -1.88
CA SER A 698 23.89 -30.33 -0.52
C SER A 698 23.96 -28.91 0.05
N PHE A 699 25.06 -28.19 -0.21
CA PHE A 699 25.20 -26.78 0.14
C PHE A 699 24.22 -25.87 -0.63
N ALA A 700 24.05 -26.08 -1.93
CA ALA A 700 23.19 -25.27 -2.80
C ALA A 700 21.69 -25.47 -2.55
N SER A 701 21.28 -26.68 -2.16
CA SER A 701 19.90 -26.93 -1.67
C SER A 701 19.65 -26.28 -0.29
N TYR A 702 20.71 -25.98 0.46
CA TYR A 702 20.70 -25.28 1.75
C TYR A 702 20.96 -23.75 1.64
N LEU A 703 21.12 -23.20 0.43
CA LEU A 703 21.28 -21.76 0.19
C LEU A 703 19.93 -21.03 0.23
N GLY A 704 19.41 -20.83 1.43
CA GLY A 704 18.37 -19.83 1.69
C GLY A 704 18.85 -18.41 1.37
N ARG A 705 17.93 -17.48 1.09
CA ARG A 705 18.26 -16.07 0.77
C ARG A 705 18.92 -15.35 1.95
N TYR A 706 18.58 -15.76 3.17
CA TYR A 706 19.07 -15.17 4.41
C TYR A 706 19.92 -16.15 5.22
N ALA A 707 20.92 -15.60 5.89
CA ALA A 707 21.73 -16.34 6.85
C ALA A 707 22.17 -15.46 8.02
N HIS A 708 22.70 -16.13 9.03
CA HIS A 708 23.26 -15.53 10.22
C HIS A 708 24.61 -16.20 10.54
N GLY A 709 25.28 -15.71 11.57
CA GLY A 709 26.52 -16.25 12.12
C GLY A 709 27.73 -15.35 11.89
N GLY A 710 27.60 -14.29 11.09
CA GLY A 710 28.66 -13.35 10.75
C GLY A 710 28.57 -12.05 11.53
N VAL A 711 29.14 -10.99 10.94
CA VAL A 711 29.18 -9.63 11.48
C VAL A 711 28.50 -8.67 10.53
N SER A 712 27.36 -8.15 10.98
CA SER A 712 26.63 -7.05 10.36
C SER A 712 25.75 -6.37 11.39
N MET A 713 25.30 -5.14 11.11
CA MET A 713 24.33 -4.46 11.96
C MET A 713 23.03 -5.29 12.08
N GLN A 714 22.61 -5.89 10.96
CA GLN A 714 21.40 -6.70 10.88
C GLN A 714 21.45 -7.96 11.74
N GLU A 715 22.61 -8.59 11.85
CA GLU A 715 22.79 -9.81 12.65
C GLU A 715 22.99 -9.51 14.13
N MET A 716 23.75 -8.46 14.46
CA MET A 716 24.21 -8.23 15.83
C MET A 716 23.34 -7.25 16.62
N ILE A 717 22.70 -6.26 16.00
CA ILE A 717 21.90 -5.27 16.75
C ILE A 717 20.44 -5.73 16.80
N VAL A 718 20.04 -6.25 17.96
CA VAL A 718 18.72 -6.87 18.14
C VAL A 718 17.85 -6.12 19.14
N PRO A 719 16.52 -6.12 18.95
CA PRO A 719 15.60 -5.39 19.83
C PRO A 719 15.35 -6.14 21.15
N CYS A 720 15.20 -5.40 22.23
CA CYS A 720 14.63 -5.87 23.50
C CYS A 720 13.61 -4.86 24.01
N SER A 721 12.32 -5.22 23.97
CA SER A 721 11.19 -4.39 24.37
C SER A 721 10.64 -4.83 25.71
N ILE A 722 10.46 -3.87 26.61
CA ILE A 722 10.04 -4.10 28.00
C ILE A 722 8.63 -3.56 28.18
N PHE A 723 7.73 -4.42 28.61
CA PHE A 723 6.35 -4.10 28.94
C PHE A 723 6.10 -4.32 30.41
N VAL A 724 5.58 -3.29 31.08
CA VAL A 724 5.33 -3.29 32.52
C VAL A 724 3.82 -3.19 32.81
N PRO A 725 3.35 -3.71 33.95
CA PRO A 725 1.99 -3.47 34.43
C PRO A 725 1.70 -1.97 34.55
N LYS A 726 0.54 -1.52 34.05
CA LYS A 726 0.12 -0.14 34.30
C LYS A 726 -0.28 0.06 35.77
N GLY A 727 0.37 1.00 36.46
CA GLY A 727 -0.13 1.48 37.75
C GLY A 727 -1.52 2.10 37.61
N ARG A 728 -2.38 2.00 38.64
CA ARG A 728 -3.79 2.47 38.62
C ARG A 728 -4.01 3.90 38.07
N GLY A 729 -3.01 4.79 38.08
CA GLY A 729 -3.09 6.15 37.54
C GLY A 729 -2.74 6.34 36.04
N GLN A 730 -2.13 5.36 35.37
CA GLN A 730 -1.74 5.49 33.95
C GLN A 730 -2.88 5.16 32.97
N LEU A 731 -3.90 4.42 33.41
CA LEU A 731 -5.09 4.11 32.62
C LEU A 731 -5.92 5.37 32.31
N GLU A 732 -6.05 6.30 33.25
CA GLU A 732 -6.79 7.57 33.05
C GLU A 732 -6.11 8.49 32.02
N LEU A 733 -4.77 8.54 32.01
CA LEU A 733 -4.00 9.33 31.05
C LEU A 733 -3.98 8.69 29.65
N TRP A 734 -3.93 7.36 29.56
CA TRP A 734 -3.95 6.64 28.28
C TRP A 734 -5.32 6.73 27.59
N VAL A 735 -6.42 6.56 28.35
CA VAL A 735 -7.79 6.74 27.84
C VAL A 735 -8.02 8.20 27.42
N ARG A 736 -7.53 9.19 28.18
CA ARG A 736 -7.60 10.60 27.77
C ARG A 736 -6.77 10.92 26.53
N ARG A 737 -5.61 10.28 26.32
CA ARG A 737 -4.78 10.50 25.11
C ARG A 737 -5.31 9.81 23.86
N GLN A 738 -5.93 8.63 23.97
CA GLN A 738 -6.47 7.90 22.82
C GLN A 738 -7.88 8.39 22.42
N TYR A 739 -8.73 8.71 23.40
CA TYR A 739 -10.13 9.12 23.15
C TYR A 739 -10.36 10.64 23.22
N GLY A 740 -9.37 11.42 23.65
CA GLY A 740 -9.43 12.89 23.66
C GLY A 740 -9.38 13.55 22.27
N MET A 741 -9.10 12.79 21.21
CA MET A 741 -9.12 13.28 19.82
C MET A 741 -10.47 13.07 19.10
N LEU A 742 -11.46 12.43 19.73
CA LEU A 742 -12.76 12.14 19.12
C LEU A 742 -13.92 13.03 19.61
N ILE A 743 -13.64 14.05 20.44
CA ILE A 743 -14.66 15.03 20.92
C ILE A 743 -14.29 16.49 20.58
N SER A 744 -13.33 16.73 19.68
CA SER A 744 -13.15 18.07 19.11
C SER A 744 -12.67 18.03 17.66
N GLN A 745 -13.58 17.70 16.74
CA GLN A 745 -13.75 18.35 15.44
C GLN A 745 -15.01 17.83 14.76
#